data_AF-A0A946GC72-F1
#
_entry.id   AF-A0A946GC72-F1
#
_cell.length_a   1.000
_cell.length_b   1.000
_cell.length_c   1.000
_cell.angle_alpha   90.00
_cell.angle_beta   90.00
_cell.angle_gamma   90.00
#
_symmetry.space_group_name_H-M   'P 1'
#
loop_
_entity.id
_entity.type
_entity.pdbx_description
1 polymer ?
#
loop_
_entity_poly.entity_id
_entity_poly.type
_entity_poly.pdbx_seq_one_letter_code
_entity_poly.pdbx_strand_id
1 'polypeptide(L)'
;DFNQFTRDITLGRWIKVKDYLASLPSGDATLAFRQMVTQLNTPVTVRPRKELTSLGAKQHQQQQYLRPEEFLALTDASQKAPDNSVLPQLASLIKGERKPPRDFFVILAKGTRYFGLSDEETRARTARLLIEAGHLDETITFLPSLKVAKEKKNHAALNLLGRYYAESYSADRDGEHLENAWQISLGIISQKKAPLNERAEALYRALALVPDLEDGTGSDWLTETFSNASNEGFEILATVGTMTSQVREHRSPDFRLEQLKLQTSAVAALTSNEEIDLKPWQEILTLYVRNWNAEAKRSYQLDTSNSMRPQAQVDAYGNLFYSRYKPPVQQGSSRTIPAIPSGDLLRTRPSEQWLTQVDSAVRLENIILSAKLFLKVKEEEKAFPILKKLAKIKPDESKELVREMIRVWAENNNPNQKSRYRSSYSYYYGYNQRAETIPLTRSKQERNLKLLANMVSEVKALGLDENFQEEFADAFIRAHSQAEVWRIEALTSVFGETSKLDAGTITSLLRRMRQNLALLWPNPKLQEQAKTNRKDKELIAQIFKGYAAAKNLCLDALDQHPDDWALKLQLASIKYEESNYKAGLASHPEHSTTKGFALEDLATATSDYISSLPLEDEDKESTEAFTTWFYAALGSPDLAALKAEHQPIQAEFVKIKAALESIPESCRQRHLDDFANTLNSRLANVKADLKYRFLEAALQITGKHE
;
A
#
# COMPACT_ATOMS: atom_id res chain seq x y z
N ASP A 1 -29.35 -26.09 23.19
CA ASP A 1 -28.04 -26.69 23.52
C ASP A 1 -26.84 -25.79 23.26
N PHE A 2 -26.74 -25.09 22.12
CA PHE A 2 -25.59 -24.19 21.83
C PHE A 2 -25.31 -23.13 22.91
N ASN A 3 -26.32 -22.40 23.40
CA ASN A 3 -26.13 -21.41 24.47
C ASN A 3 -25.60 -22.03 25.78
N GLN A 4 -25.99 -23.27 26.06
CA GLN A 4 -25.51 -24.02 27.22
C GLN A 4 -24.06 -24.44 27.01
N PHE A 5 -23.69 -24.89 25.81
CA PHE A 5 -22.31 -25.18 25.43
C PHE A 5 -21.39 -23.96 25.55
N THR A 6 -21.80 -22.80 25.02
CA THR A 6 -21.04 -21.55 25.16
C THR A 6 -20.84 -21.18 26.63
N ARG A 7 -21.89 -21.31 27.45
CA ARG A 7 -21.82 -21.04 28.89
C ARG A 7 -20.87 -22.01 29.60
N ASP A 8 -20.88 -23.29 29.24
CA ASP A 8 -20.00 -24.27 29.86
C ASP A 8 -18.52 -24.04 29.47
N ILE A 9 -18.22 -23.54 28.27
CA ILE A 9 -16.88 -23.07 27.89
C ILE A 9 -16.47 -21.86 28.76
N THR A 10 -17.29 -20.83 28.86
CA THR A 10 -16.97 -19.62 29.64
C THR A 10 -16.74 -19.91 31.12
N LEU A 11 -17.41 -20.92 31.67
CA LEU A 11 -17.29 -21.34 33.06
C LEU A 11 -16.17 -22.38 33.29
N GLY A 12 -15.41 -22.76 32.26
CA GLY A 12 -14.34 -23.76 32.36
C GLY A 12 -14.85 -25.17 32.69
N ARG A 13 -16.10 -25.50 32.34
CA ARG A 13 -16.73 -26.80 32.63
C ARG A 13 -16.38 -27.82 31.55
N TRP A 14 -15.09 -28.09 31.40
CA TRP A 14 -14.54 -28.88 30.29
C TRP A 14 -15.08 -30.30 30.16
N ILE A 15 -15.53 -30.92 31.26
CA ILE A 15 -16.22 -32.22 31.23
C ILE A 15 -17.51 -32.11 30.40
N LYS A 16 -18.34 -31.09 30.65
CA LYS A 16 -19.59 -30.86 29.89
C LYS A 16 -19.31 -30.45 28.45
N VAL A 17 -18.25 -29.68 28.21
CA VAL A 17 -17.80 -29.31 26.86
C VAL A 17 -17.42 -30.56 26.07
N LYS A 18 -16.68 -31.48 26.69
CA LYS A 18 -16.31 -32.77 26.12
C LYS A 18 -17.54 -33.62 25.82
N ASP A 19 -18.48 -33.74 26.75
CA ASP A 19 -19.72 -34.51 26.56
C ASP A 19 -20.56 -33.96 25.39
N TYR A 20 -20.68 -32.62 25.31
CA TYR A 20 -21.36 -31.96 24.21
C TYR A 20 -20.65 -32.21 22.88
N LEU A 21 -19.32 -32.01 22.82
CA LEU A 21 -18.55 -32.27 21.61
C LEU A 21 -18.67 -33.74 21.20
N ALA A 22 -18.66 -34.69 22.14
CA ALA A 22 -18.84 -36.13 21.88
C ALA A 22 -20.23 -36.48 21.32
N SER A 23 -21.27 -35.70 21.64
CA SER A 23 -22.62 -35.90 21.10
C SER A 23 -22.79 -35.48 19.64
N LEU A 24 -21.87 -34.66 19.10
CA LEU A 24 -21.92 -34.18 17.72
C LEU A 24 -21.35 -35.21 16.72
N PRO A 25 -21.81 -35.19 15.45
CA PRO A 25 -21.13 -35.89 14.37
C PRO A 25 -19.65 -35.49 14.29
N SER A 26 -18.78 -36.44 13.96
CA SER A 26 -17.32 -36.24 14.04
C SER A 26 -16.79 -35.06 13.22
N GLY A 27 -17.39 -34.79 12.05
CA GLY A 27 -17.06 -33.63 11.23
C GLY A 27 -17.39 -32.31 11.92
N ASP A 28 -18.61 -32.20 12.46
CA ASP A 28 -19.12 -31.00 13.13
C ASP A 28 -18.37 -30.73 14.45
N ALA A 29 -18.09 -31.79 15.22
CA ALA A 29 -17.28 -31.70 16.43
C ALA A 29 -15.87 -31.15 16.15
N THR A 30 -15.25 -31.61 15.06
CA THR A 30 -13.92 -31.15 14.63
C THR A 30 -13.96 -29.67 14.22
N LEU A 31 -14.98 -29.26 13.47
CA LEU A 31 -15.15 -27.87 13.03
C LEU A 31 -15.42 -26.94 14.23
N ALA A 32 -16.30 -27.36 15.15
CA ALA A 32 -16.60 -26.63 16.38
C ALA A 32 -15.35 -26.46 17.25
N PHE A 33 -14.55 -27.51 17.41
CA PHE A 33 -13.28 -27.45 18.15
C PHE A 33 -12.29 -26.46 17.50
N ARG A 34 -12.07 -26.53 16.18
CA ARG A 34 -11.20 -25.59 15.45
C ARG A 34 -11.64 -24.14 15.61
N GLN A 35 -12.95 -23.89 15.51
CA GLN A 35 -13.50 -22.56 15.66
C GLN A 35 -13.34 -22.04 17.09
N MET A 36 -13.48 -22.91 18.10
CA MET A 36 -13.23 -22.57 19.50
C MET A 36 -11.75 -22.16 19.72
N VAL A 37 -10.79 -22.95 19.23
CA VAL A 37 -9.35 -22.63 19.35
C VAL A 37 -9.01 -21.33 18.60
N THR A 38 -9.61 -21.09 17.44
CA THR A 38 -9.44 -19.83 16.69
C THR A 38 -9.99 -18.63 17.47
N GLN A 39 -11.17 -18.77 18.09
CA GLN A 39 -11.79 -17.72 18.92
C GLN A 39 -10.97 -17.44 20.19
N LEU A 40 -10.39 -18.46 20.82
CA LEU A 40 -9.50 -18.28 21.98
C LEU A 40 -8.21 -17.51 21.63
N ASN A 41 -7.75 -17.58 20.39
CA ASN A 41 -6.64 -16.78 19.90
C ASN A 41 -7.04 -15.34 19.51
N THR A 42 -8.34 -15.03 19.50
CA THR A 42 -8.86 -13.72 19.08
C THR A 42 -9.30 -12.90 20.30
N PRO A 43 -8.94 -11.62 20.39
CA PRO A 43 -9.45 -10.74 21.45
C PRO A 43 -10.98 -10.58 21.38
N VAL A 44 -11.64 -10.49 22.54
CA VAL A 44 -13.08 -10.25 22.64
C VAL A 44 -13.37 -8.77 22.80
N THR A 45 -14.35 -8.29 22.05
CA THR A 45 -14.86 -6.93 22.21
C THR A 45 -15.79 -6.84 23.42
N VAL A 46 -15.31 -6.20 24.49
CA VAL A 46 -16.12 -5.92 25.68
C VAL A 46 -16.92 -4.65 25.42
N ARG A 47 -18.25 -4.80 25.36
CA ARG A 47 -19.19 -3.68 25.23
C ARG A 47 -19.80 -3.37 26.59
N PRO A 48 -19.51 -2.21 27.20
CA PRO A 48 -20.15 -1.81 28.45
C PRO A 48 -21.67 -1.75 28.30
N ARG A 49 -22.39 -2.06 29.37
CA ARG A 49 -23.85 -1.85 29.40
C ARG A 49 -24.16 -0.36 29.26
N LYS A 50 -25.35 -0.02 28.76
CA LYS A 50 -25.74 1.37 28.47
C LYS A 50 -25.58 2.27 29.69
N GLU A 51 -25.87 1.76 30.88
CA GLU A 51 -25.75 2.48 32.17
C GLU A 51 -24.29 2.82 32.51
N LEU A 52 -23.35 1.94 32.14
CA LEU A 52 -21.91 2.18 32.33
C LEU A 52 -21.35 3.08 31.23
N THR A 53 -21.88 3.00 30.01
CA THR A 53 -21.52 3.90 28.91
C THR A 53 -21.89 5.36 29.24
N SER A 54 -23.05 5.59 29.87
CA SER A 54 -23.42 6.93 30.35
C SER A 54 -22.51 7.47 31.47
N LEU A 55 -21.80 6.58 32.17
CA LEU A 55 -20.79 6.92 33.17
C LEU A 55 -19.37 7.01 32.57
N GLY A 56 -19.22 6.94 31.25
CA GLY A 56 -17.95 7.12 30.54
C GLY A 56 -17.19 5.85 30.19
N ALA A 57 -17.74 4.66 30.48
CA ALA A 57 -17.10 3.40 30.10
C ALA A 57 -17.08 3.21 28.57
N LYS A 58 -15.90 2.90 28.01
CA LYS A 58 -15.70 2.69 26.57
C LYS A 58 -15.55 1.22 26.23
N GLN A 59 -15.97 0.87 25.02
CA GLN A 59 -15.69 -0.43 24.42
C GLN A 59 -14.18 -0.63 24.28
N HIS A 60 -13.68 -1.81 24.65
CA HIS A 60 -12.28 -2.21 24.50
C HIS A 60 -12.20 -3.68 24.06
N GLN A 61 -11.02 -4.14 23.66
CA GLN A 61 -10.77 -5.51 23.22
C GLN A 61 -9.98 -6.21 24.30
N GLN A 62 -10.48 -7.29 24.86
CA GLN A 62 -9.81 -8.04 25.90
C GLN A 62 -9.26 -9.35 25.36
N GLN A 63 -7.98 -9.61 25.63
CA GLN A 63 -7.39 -10.91 25.32
C GLN A 63 -8.13 -11.98 26.11
N GLN A 64 -8.44 -13.08 25.43
CA GLN A 64 -9.00 -14.24 26.10
C GLN A 64 -7.96 -14.81 27.06
N TYR A 65 -8.41 -15.15 28.26
CA TYR A 65 -7.58 -15.80 29.26
C TYR A 65 -7.98 -17.27 29.36
N LEU A 66 -6.99 -18.15 29.26
CA LEU A 66 -7.13 -19.58 29.43
C LEU A 66 -6.10 -20.01 30.48
N ARG A 67 -6.55 -20.64 31.56
CA ARG A 67 -5.61 -21.15 32.57
C ARG A 67 -4.79 -22.31 32.00
N PRO A 68 -3.55 -22.52 32.47
CA PRO A 68 -2.74 -23.66 32.04
C PRO A 68 -3.45 -25.01 32.19
N GLU A 69 -4.18 -25.23 33.29
CA GLU A 69 -5.00 -26.44 33.48
C GLU A 69 -6.15 -26.59 32.46
N GLU A 70 -6.71 -25.47 32.02
CA GLU A 70 -7.81 -25.44 31.05
C GLU A 70 -7.32 -25.72 29.64
N PHE A 71 -6.06 -25.41 29.32
CA PHE A 71 -5.46 -25.79 28.04
C PHE A 71 -5.45 -27.32 27.85
N LEU A 72 -5.08 -28.06 28.89
CA LEU A 72 -5.08 -29.53 28.83
C LEU A 72 -6.51 -30.06 28.72
N ALA A 73 -7.43 -29.51 29.52
CA ALA A 73 -8.83 -29.92 29.49
C ALA A 73 -9.52 -29.58 28.16
N LEU A 74 -9.17 -28.45 27.54
CA LEU A 74 -9.60 -28.04 26.20
C LEU A 74 -9.18 -29.08 25.17
N THR A 75 -7.91 -29.47 25.17
CA THR A 75 -7.41 -30.42 24.17
C THR A 75 -8.01 -31.81 24.35
N ASP A 76 -8.22 -32.26 25.59
CA ASP A 76 -8.89 -33.53 25.92
C ASP A 76 -10.38 -33.57 25.52
N ALA A 77 -11.02 -32.40 25.39
CA ALA A 77 -12.41 -32.28 24.94
C ALA A 77 -12.58 -32.53 23.43
N SER A 78 -11.50 -32.48 22.64
CA SER A 78 -11.58 -32.84 21.23
C SER A 78 -11.96 -34.31 21.04
N GLN A 79 -12.78 -34.62 20.03
CA GLN A 79 -13.06 -36.01 19.66
C GLN A 79 -11.86 -36.68 18.97
N LYS A 80 -11.05 -35.88 18.26
CA LYS A 80 -9.91 -36.33 17.46
C LYS A 80 -8.62 -35.69 17.97
N ALA A 81 -7.52 -36.42 17.77
CA ALA A 81 -6.20 -35.87 17.97
C ALA A 81 -6.03 -34.54 17.19
N PRO A 82 -5.43 -33.51 17.81
CA PRO A 82 -5.06 -32.29 17.10
C PRO A 82 -4.13 -32.59 15.93
N ASP A 83 -4.51 -32.14 14.74
CA ASP A 83 -3.74 -32.30 13.52
C ASP A 83 -2.81 -31.10 13.24
N ASN A 84 -2.05 -31.16 12.14
CA ASN A 84 -1.10 -30.14 11.73
C ASN A 84 -1.74 -28.76 11.44
N SER A 85 -3.07 -28.67 11.26
CA SER A 85 -3.76 -27.40 11.07
C SER A 85 -4.12 -26.71 12.39
N VAL A 86 -4.37 -27.49 13.45
CA VAL A 86 -4.82 -26.99 14.75
C VAL A 86 -3.67 -26.81 15.73
N LEU A 87 -2.64 -27.66 15.65
CA LEU A 87 -1.46 -27.60 16.51
C LEU A 87 -0.81 -26.20 16.57
N PRO A 88 -0.60 -25.48 15.45
CA PRO A 88 -0.05 -24.12 15.51
C PRO A 88 -0.95 -23.12 16.26
N GLN A 89 -2.28 -23.29 16.15
CA GLN A 89 -3.22 -22.44 16.88
C GLN A 89 -3.22 -22.73 18.38
N LEU A 90 -3.09 -24.01 18.76
CA LEU A 90 -2.91 -24.41 20.15
C LEU A 90 -1.57 -23.90 20.71
N ALA A 91 -0.48 -24.03 19.94
CA ALA A 91 0.84 -23.51 20.33
C ALA A 91 0.80 -22.01 20.60
N SER A 92 0.06 -21.24 19.79
CA SER A 92 -0.13 -19.79 19.99
C SER A 92 -0.82 -19.43 21.31
N LEU A 93 -1.60 -20.34 21.92
CA LEU A 93 -2.21 -20.11 23.23
C LEU A 93 -1.20 -20.16 24.38
N ILE A 94 -0.03 -20.75 24.16
CA ILE A 94 1.03 -20.93 25.17
C ILE A 94 2.35 -20.26 24.77
N LYS A 95 2.37 -19.44 23.71
CA LYS A 95 3.59 -18.80 23.17
C LYS A 95 3.88 -17.43 23.80
N GLY A 96 5.16 -17.04 23.84
CA GLY A 96 5.59 -15.70 24.26
C GLY A 96 5.17 -15.35 25.69
N GLU A 97 4.49 -14.22 25.88
CA GLU A 97 3.97 -13.77 27.18
C GLU A 97 2.94 -14.72 27.81
N ARG A 98 2.41 -15.68 27.05
CA ARG A 98 1.48 -16.72 27.53
C ARG A 98 2.19 -18.00 27.96
N LYS A 99 3.51 -17.96 28.18
CA LYS A 99 4.29 -19.12 28.63
C LYS A 99 3.68 -19.70 29.92
N PRO A 100 3.30 -21.00 29.93
CA PRO A 100 2.79 -21.64 31.12
C PRO A 100 3.84 -21.72 32.24
N PRO A 101 3.42 -21.81 33.53
CA PRO A 101 4.32 -22.04 34.64
C PRO A 101 4.93 -23.45 34.59
N ARG A 102 6.03 -23.69 35.31
CA ARG A 102 6.74 -24.98 35.32
C ARG A 102 5.84 -26.19 35.62
N ASP A 103 4.89 -26.04 36.55
CA ASP A 103 3.96 -27.11 36.93
C ASP A 103 3.11 -27.62 35.76
N PHE A 104 2.82 -26.77 34.77
CA PHE A 104 2.11 -27.17 33.56
C PHE A 104 2.89 -28.24 32.78
N PHE A 105 4.20 -28.04 32.59
CA PHE A 105 5.04 -28.99 31.85
C PHE A 105 5.21 -30.32 32.61
N VAL A 106 5.24 -30.26 33.95
CA VAL A 106 5.21 -31.46 34.80
C VAL A 106 3.90 -32.25 34.62
N ILE A 107 2.75 -31.56 34.56
CA ILE A 107 1.46 -32.22 34.31
C ILE A 107 1.40 -32.76 32.87
N LEU A 108 1.89 -31.99 31.90
CA LEU A 108 1.96 -32.42 30.50
C LEU A 108 2.79 -33.71 30.36
N ALA A 109 3.90 -33.84 31.09
CA ALA A 109 4.74 -35.03 31.10
C ALA A 109 4.05 -36.26 31.71
N LYS A 110 3.17 -36.08 32.71
CA LYS A 110 2.32 -37.17 33.26
C LYS A 110 1.35 -37.73 32.22
N GLY A 111 0.99 -36.91 31.24
CA GLY A 111 0.16 -37.30 30.11
C GLY A 111 -1.30 -36.92 30.25
N THR A 112 -1.90 -36.69 29.10
CA THR A 112 -3.29 -36.33 28.83
C THR A 112 -3.82 -37.26 27.74
N ARG A 113 -5.03 -37.02 27.21
CA ARG A 113 -5.57 -37.86 26.13
C ARG A 113 -4.76 -37.80 24.84
N TYR A 114 -4.17 -36.65 24.53
CA TYR A 114 -3.49 -36.41 23.25
C TYR A 114 -2.06 -35.91 23.35
N PHE A 115 -1.58 -35.60 24.55
CA PHE A 115 -0.24 -35.10 24.82
C PHE A 115 0.40 -35.81 26.02
N GLY A 116 1.72 -35.91 26.06
CA GLY A 116 2.49 -36.58 27.11
C GLY A 116 3.48 -37.62 26.61
N LEU A 117 3.81 -38.56 27.50
CA LEU A 117 4.83 -39.60 27.31
C LEU A 117 4.26 -41.02 27.09
N SER A 118 2.94 -41.16 26.96
CA SER A 118 2.24 -42.46 26.93
C SER A 118 2.67 -43.38 25.78
N ASP A 119 2.86 -42.83 24.59
CA ASP A 119 3.15 -43.56 23.36
C ASP A 119 3.92 -42.69 22.35
N GLU A 120 4.46 -43.31 21.29
CA GLU A 120 5.29 -42.64 20.28
C GLU A 120 4.54 -41.50 19.55
N GLU A 121 3.23 -41.68 19.28
CA GLU A 121 2.43 -40.67 18.56
C GLU A 121 2.14 -39.47 19.46
N THR A 122 1.76 -39.73 20.71
CA THR A 122 1.49 -38.71 21.73
C THR A 122 2.76 -37.91 22.07
N ARG A 123 3.91 -38.59 22.18
CA ARG A 123 5.22 -37.95 22.34
C ARG A 123 5.55 -37.03 21.18
N ALA A 124 5.41 -37.52 19.94
CA ALA A 124 5.68 -36.74 18.74
C ALA A 124 4.76 -35.51 18.65
N ARG A 125 3.47 -35.66 18.96
CA ARG A 125 2.50 -34.56 18.96
C ARG A 125 2.84 -33.50 20.01
N THR A 126 3.30 -33.93 21.19
CA THR A 126 3.69 -33.03 22.29
C THR A 126 4.96 -32.26 21.96
N ALA A 127 5.98 -32.94 21.46
CA ALA A 127 7.18 -32.28 20.98
C ALA A 127 6.86 -31.25 19.90
N ARG A 128 6.00 -31.59 18.93
CA ARG A 128 5.59 -30.64 17.88
C ARG A 128 4.88 -29.41 18.45
N LEU A 129 3.96 -29.58 19.41
CA LEU A 129 3.30 -28.47 20.08
C LEU A 129 4.30 -27.51 20.74
N LEU A 130 5.28 -28.06 21.46
CA LEU A 130 6.28 -27.29 22.20
C LEU A 130 7.27 -26.55 21.29
N ILE A 131 7.70 -27.18 20.18
CA ILE A 131 8.54 -26.55 19.16
C ILE A 131 7.82 -25.34 18.55
N GLU A 132 6.57 -25.52 18.09
CA GLU A 132 5.78 -24.43 17.48
C GLU A 132 5.53 -23.26 18.46
N ALA A 133 5.42 -23.57 19.75
CA ALA A 133 5.27 -22.61 20.84
C ALA A 133 6.58 -21.91 21.25
N GLY A 134 7.74 -22.43 20.81
CA GLY A 134 9.07 -21.91 21.14
C GLY A 134 9.59 -22.35 22.52
N HIS A 135 9.06 -23.43 23.11
CA HIS A 135 9.52 -23.98 24.40
C HIS A 135 10.51 -25.13 24.18
N LEU A 136 11.68 -24.79 23.62
CA LEU A 136 12.66 -25.79 23.17
C LEU A 136 13.25 -26.61 24.33
N ASP A 137 13.57 -25.98 25.47
CA ASP A 137 14.09 -26.67 26.67
C ASP A 137 13.17 -27.80 27.16
N GLU A 138 11.86 -27.54 27.14
CA GLU A 138 10.83 -28.48 27.61
C GLU A 138 10.55 -29.60 26.58
N THR A 139 11.01 -29.42 25.33
CA THR A 139 10.73 -30.35 24.22
C THR A 139 11.55 -31.64 24.34
N ILE A 140 12.76 -31.57 24.91
CA ILE A 140 13.77 -32.64 24.91
C ILE A 140 13.21 -33.98 25.39
N THR A 141 12.43 -33.97 26.48
CA THR A 141 11.85 -35.18 27.08
C THR A 141 10.84 -35.89 26.16
N PHE A 142 10.19 -35.15 25.26
CA PHE A 142 9.15 -35.67 24.37
C PHE A 142 9.69 -36.11 23.01
N LEU A 143 10.90 -35.70 22.63
CA LEU A 143 11.49 -36.04 21.34
C LEU A 143 11.64 -37.56 21.17
N PRO A 144 11.41 -38.09 19.96
CA PRO A 144 11.71 -39.49 19.66
C PRO A 144 13.23 -39.73 19.70
N SER A 145 13.64 -40.96 19.96
CA SER A 145 15.07 -41.31 19.91
C SER A 145 15.56 -41.27 18.46
N LEU A 146 16.60 -40.47 18.19
CA LEU A 146 17.23 -40.39 16.86
C LEU A 146 17.68 -41.75 16.35
N LYS A 147 18.28 -42.57 17.22
CA LYS A 147 18.75 -43.93 16.87
C LYS A 147 17.59 -44.81 16.43
N VAL A 148 16.51 -44.85 17.22
CA VAL A 148 15.32 -45.65 16.92
C VAL A 148 14.61 -45.14 15.66
N ALA A 149 14.52 -43.83 15.48
CA ALA A 149 13.90 -43.23 14.30
C ALA A 149 14.65 -43.58 13.00
N LYS A 150 15.98 -43.60 13.04
CA LYS A 150 16.83 -44.07 11.92
C LYS A 150 16.64 -45.56 11.64
N GLU A 151 16.69 -46.41 12.67
CA GLU A 151 16.53 -47.87 12.53
C GLU A 151 15.16 -48.27 11.98
N LYS A 152 14.08 -47.66 12.49
CA LYS A 152 12.70 -47.91 12.03
C LYS A 152 12.34 -47.21 10.72
N LYS A 153 13.23 -46.37 10.16
CA LYS A 153 12.95 -45.49 9.01
C LYS A 153 11.67 -44.64 9.22
N ASN A 154 11.48 -44.14 10.44
CA ASN A 154 10.34 -43.30 10.76
C ASN A 154 10.64 -41.85 10.32
N HIS A 155 10.32 -41.54 9.07
CA HIS A 155 10.61 -40.23 8.46
C HIS A 155 9.94 -39.06 9.17
N ALA A 156 8.72 -39.24 9.67
CA ALA A 156 8.00 -38.21 10.42
C ALA A 156 8.71 -37.89 11.75
N ALA A 157 9.20 -38.92 12.45
CA ALA A 157 9.99 -38.74 13.67
C ALA A 157 11.34 -38.07 13.39
N LEU A 158 12.00 -38.43 12.27
CA LEU A 158 13.23 -37.77 11.83
C LEU A 158 12.98 -36.30 11.48
N ASN A 159 11.89 -35.96 10.79
CA ASN A 159 11.58 -34.57 10.48
C ASN A 159 11.29 -33.74 11.72
N LEU A 160 10.60 -34.32 12.71
CA LEU A 160 10.37 -33.66 14.00
C LEU A 160 11.69 -33.35 14.73
N LEU A 161 12.64 -34.29 14.73
CA LEU A 161 13.98 -34.07 15.28
C LEU A 161 14.74 -33.00 14.50
N GLY A 162 14.72 -33.05 13.17
CA GLY A 162 15.36 -32.05 12.34
C GLY A 162 14.80 -30.64 12.58
N ARG A 163 13.47 -30.51 12.72
CA ARG A 163 12.83 -29.23 13.11
C ARG A 163 13.33 -28.73 14.47
N TYR A 164 13.34 -29.60 15.48
CA TYR A 164 13.83 -29.24 16.81
C TYR A 164 15.24 -28.64 16.73
N TYR A 165 16.17 -29.35 16.09
CA TYR A 165 17.55 -28.88 15.97
C TYR A 165 17.67 -27.58 15.17
N ALA A 166 16.88 -27.39 14.11
CA ALA A 166 16.90 -26.13 13.34
C ALA A 166 16.35 -24.94 14.14
N GLU A 167 15.28 -25.14 14.91
CA GLU A 167 14.72 -24.10 15.77
C GLU A 167 15.65 -23.78 16.95
N SER A 168 16.30 -24.80 17.53
CA SER A 168 17.33 -24.59 18.56
C SER A 168 18.51 -23.79 18.01
N TYR A 169 19.07 -24.18 16.86
CA TYR A 169 20.13 -23.42 16.20
C TYR A 169 19.73 -21.96 15.94
N SER A 170 18.49 -21.70 15.53
CA SER A 170 18.00 -20.33 15.34
C SER A 170 18.03 -19.50 16.63
N ALA A 171 17.79 -20.14 17.79
CA ALA A 171 17.72 -19.51 19.09
C ALA A 171 19.09 -19.29 19.75
N ASP A 172 19.99 -20.26 19.70
CA ASP A 172 21.26 -20.26 20.43
C ASP A 172 22.52 -20.16 19.56
N ARG A 173 22.39 -20.38 18.24
CA ARG A 173 23.49 -20.43 17.27
C ARG A 173 24.55 -21.50 17.59
N ASP A 174 24.15 -22.61 18.21
CA ASP A 174 25.04 -23.74 18.48
C ASP A 174 25.33 -24.59 17.24
N GLY A 175 26.62 -24.79 16.94
CA GLY A 175 27.09 -25.58 15.80
C GLY A 175 26.63 -27.05 15.84
N GLU A 176 26.48 -27.65 17.02
CA GLU A 176 26.00 -29.04 17.14
C GLU A 176 24.53 -29.16 16.67
N HIS A 177 23.72 -28.14 16.93
CA HIS A 177 22.34 -28.09 16.47
C HIS A 177 22.26 -27.90 14.94
N LEU A 178 23.11 -27.05 14.37
CA LEU A 178 23.23 -26.89 12.92
C LEU A 178 23.60 -28.22 12.24
N GLU A 179 24.64 -28.90 12.72
CA GLU A 179 25.11 -30.16 12.15
C GLU A 179 24.03 -31.25 12.23
N ASN A 180 23.37 -31.40 13.38
CA ASN A 180 22.31 -32.39 13.55
C ASN A 180 21.10 -32.09 12.65
N ALA A 181 20.66 -30.83 12.57
CA ALA A 181 19.56 -30.42 11.69
C ALA A 181 19.88 -30.71 10.22
N TRP A 182 21.12 -30.42 9.81
CA TRP A 182 21.62 -30.69 8.47
C TRP A 182 21.65 -32.19 8.14
N GLN A 183 22.36 -32.98 8.95
CA GLN A 183 22.54 -34.43 8.73
C GLN A 183 21.21 -35.19 8.72
N ILE A 184 20.27 -34.83 9.60
CA ILE A 184 18.93 -35.44 9.61
C ILE A 184 18.17 -35.10 8.32
N SER A 185 18.28 -33.87 7.84
CA SER A 185 17.62 -33.44 6.60
C SER A 185 18.15 -34.19 5.39
N LEU A 186 19.47 -34.27 5.24
CA LEU A 186 20.11 -35.05 4.17
C LEU A 186 19.74 -36.53 4.23
N GLY A 187 19.70 -37.10 5.44
CA GLY A 187 19.31 -38.49 5.66
C GLY A 187 17.87 -38.80 5.25
N ILE A 188 16.96 -37.82 5.25
CA ILE A 188 15.58 -37.98 4.75
C ILE A 188 15.54 -37.81 3.24
N ILE A 189 16.22 -36.78 2.71
CA ILE A 189 16.22 -36.43 1.27
C ILE A 189 16.73 -37.59 0.41
N SER A 190 17.84 -38.20 0.84
CA SER A 190 18.51 -39.34 0.18
C SER A 190 17.70 -40.65 0.17
N GLN A 191 16.60 -40.73 0.92
CA GLN A 191 15.75 -41.91 0.95
C GLN A 191 14.63 -41.81 -0.09
N LYS A 192 14.85 -42.39 -1.28
CA LYS A 192 13.88 -42.39 -2.40
C LYS A 192 12.47 -42.89 -2.06
N LYS A 193 12.35 -43.81 -1.10
CA LYS A 193 11.07 -44.37 -0.64
C LYS A 193 10.38 -43.55 0.45
N ALA A 194 11.02 -42.48 0.95
CA ALA A 194 10.42 -41.62 1.95
C ALA A 194 9.21 -40.88 1.36
N PRO A 195 8.15 -40.65 2.14
CA PRO A 195 6.99 -39.89 1.67
C PRO A 195 7.40 -38.51 1.15
N LEU A 196 6.75 -38.08 0.06
CA LEU A 196 7.12 -36.85 -0.66
C LEU A 196 7.04 -35.59 0.22
N ASN A 197 6.02 -35.51 1.08
CA ASN A 197 5.85 -34.41 2.03
C ASN A 197 7.01 -34.34 3.03
N GLU A 198 7.49 -35.49 3.51
CA GLU A 198 8.60 -35.56 4.46
C GLU A 198 9.91 -35.14 3.77
N ARG A 199 10.14 -35.58 2.53
CA ARG A 199 11.32 -35.18 1.73
C ARG A 199 11.30 -33.68 1.41
N ALA A 200 10.14 -33.12 1.07
CA ALA A 200 10.00 -31.70 0.77
C ALA A 200 10.28 -30.81 2.01
N GLU A 201 9.76 -31.23 3.18
CA GLU A 201 10.03 -30.52 4.44
C GLU A 201 11.51 -30.58 4.83
N ALA A 202 12.14 -31.75 4.68
CA ALA A 202 13.57 -31.92 4.91
C ALA A 202 14.40 -31.08 3.93
N LEU A 203 14.00 -31.01 2.65
CA LEU A 203 14.67 -30.16 1.67
C LEU A 203 14.59 -28.68 2.08
N TYR A 204 13.41 -28.18 2.46
CA TYR A 204 13.28 -26.78 2.88
C TYR A 204 14.22 -26.44 4.03
N ARG A 205 14.27 -27.31 5.05
CA ARG A 205 15.15 -27.14 6.20
C ARG A 205 16.61 -27.18 5.76
N ALA A 206 17.02 -28.15 4.95
CA ALA A 206 18.39 -28.22 4.43
C ALA A 206 18.77 -26.92 3.71
N LEU A 207 17.97 -26.47 2.75
CA LEU A 207 18.24 -25.24 1.98
C LEU A 207 18.32 -24.00 2.85
N ALA A 208 17.51 -23.91 3.91
CA ALA A 208 17.54 -22.78 4.84
C ALA A 208 18.82 -22.74 5.69
N LEU A 209 19.47 -23.89 5.91
CA LEU A 209 20.71 -24.00 6.69
C LEU A 209 21.97 -23.76 5.83
N VAL A 210 21.89 -23.88 4.50
CA VAL A 210 23.05 -23.72 3.59
C VAL A 210 23.88 -22.45 3.85
N PRO A 211 23.29 -21.26 4.05
CA PRO A 211 24.08 -20.03 4.27
C PRO A 211 24.92 -20.05 5.55
N ASP A 212 24.53 -20.90 6.51
CA ASP A 212 25.17 -21.01 7.82
C ASP A 212 26.21 -22.15 7.88
N LEU A 213 26.37 -22.96 6.82
CA LEU A 213 27.35 -24.06 6.76
C LEU A 213 28.74 -23.57 6.37
N GLU A 214 29.77 -24.05 7.09
CA GLU A 214 31.17 -23.73 6.83
C GLU A 214 31.80 -24.64 5.75
N ASP A 215 33.00 -24.28 5.31
CA ASP A 215 33.91 -25.08 4.48
C ASP A 215 33.36 -25.54 3.10
N GLY A 216 32.38 -24.83 2.55
CA GLY A 216 31.82 -25.17 1.24
C GLY A 216 30.90 -26.39 1.24
N THR A 217 30.65 -27.02 2.39
CA THR A 217 29.77 -28.19 2.55
C THR A 217 28.40 -28.00 1.91
N GLY A 218 27.81 -26.81 2.10
CA GLY A 218 26.53 -26.46 1.51
C GLY A 218 26.59 -26.35 -0.01
N SER A 219 27.64 -25.71 -0.54
CA SER A 219 27.87 -25.55 -1.98
C SER A 219 28.12 -26.90 -2.66
N ASP A 220 28.96 -27.75 -2.08
CA ASP A 220 29.27 -29.08 -2.61
C ASP A 220 28.02 -29.96 -2.67
N TRP A 221 27.20 -29.94 -1.61
CA TRP A 221 25.92 -30.67 -1.61
C TRP A 221 24.94 -30.13 -2.65
N LEU A 222 24.88 -28.81 -2.84
CA LEU A 222 24.06 -28.20 -3.90
C LEU A 222 24.56 -28.63 -5.27
N THR A 223 25.88 -28.59 -5.53
CA THR A 223 26.48 -29.07 -6.77
C THR A 223 26.12 -30.54 -6.97
N GLU A 224 26.32 -31.40 -5.99
CA GLU A 224 26.04 -32.84 -6.12
C GLU A 224 24.54 -33.10 -6.39
N THR A 225 23.65 -32.52 -5.58
CA THR A 225 22.20 -32.76 -5.63
C THR A 225 21.57 -32.23 -6.91
N PHE A 226 22.10 -31.12 -7.44
CA PHE A 226 21.55 -30.41 -8.60
C PHE A 226 22.46 -30.46 -9.85
N SER A 227 23.54 -31.25 -9.81
CA SER A 227 24.48 -31.47 -10.94
C SER A 227 23.81 -32.02 -12.20
N ASN A 228 22.68 -32.72 -12.05
CA ASN A 228 21.97 -33.31 -13.19
C ASN A 228 20.45 -33.28 -12.98
N ALA A 229 19.72 -32.76 -13.96
CA ALA A 229 18.26 -32.71 -13.98
C ALA A 229 17.59 -34.09 -14.13
N SER A 230 18.33 -35.18 -14.39
CA SER A 230 17.79 -36.55 -14.36
C SER A 230 17.79 -37.20 -12.97
N ASN A 231 18.29 -36.51 -11.94
CA ASN A 231 18.52 -37.05 -10.59
C ASN A 231 17.45 -36.60 -9.58
N GLU A 232 17.68 -36.90 -8.29
CA GLU A 232 16.77 -36.64 -7.17
C GLU A 232 16.38 -35.16 -7.01
N GLY A 233 17.29 -34.22 -7.32
CA GLY A 233 17.01 -32.79 -7.24
C GLY A 233 15.86 -32.33 -8.14
N PHE A 234 15.74 -32.91 -9.34
CA PHE A 234 14.67 -32.56 -10.28
C PHE A 234 13.31 -33.10 -9.84
N GLU A 235 13.24 -34.33 -9.36
CA GLU A 235 11.99 -34.89 -8.81
C GLU A 235 11.48 -34.05 -7.63
N ILE A 236 12.38 -33.63 -6.74
CA ILE A 236 11.98 -32.85 -5.56
C ILE A 236 11.47 -31.47 -5.99
N LEU A 237 12.19 -30.77 -6.87
CA LEU A 237 11.73 -29.47 -7.36
C LEU A 237 10.42 -29.61 -8.15
N ALA A 238 10.30 -30.60 -9.04
CA ALA A 238 9.07 -30.83 -9.82
C ALA A 238 7.86 -31.06 -8.91
N THR A 239 8.07 -31.77 -7.79
CA THR A 239 7.05 -32.00 -6.77
C THR A 239 6.68 -30.70 -6.06
N VAL A 240 7.64 -29.89 -5.63
CA VAL A 240 7.40 -28.56 -5.01
C VAL A 240 6.63 -27.63 -5.97
N GLY A 241 6.99 -27.64 -7.24
CA GLY A 241 6.29 -26.94 -8.32
C GLY A 241 4.83 -27.36 -8.47
N THR A 242 4.60 -28.67 -8.52
CA THR A 242 3.28 -29.27 -8.68
C THR A 242 2.40 -29.00 -7.47
N MET A 243 2.92 -29.17 -6.25
CA MET A 243 2.19 -28.86 -5.02
C MET A 243 1.79 -27.39 -4.95
N THR A 244 2.71 -26.47 -5.25
CA THR A 244 2.42 -25.03 -5.25
C THR A 244 1.33 -24.68 -6.29
N SER A 245 1.38 -25.31 -7.46
CA SER A 245 0.36 -25.14 -8.50
C SER A 245 -1.03 -25.64 -8.05
N GLN A 246 -1.08 -26.81 -7.40
CA GLN A 246 -2.34 -27.39 -6.90
C GLN A 246 -2.99 -26.56 -5.80
N VAL A 247 -2.20 -25.81 -5.02
CA VAL A 247 -2.71 -24.99 -3.91
C VAL A 247 -3.01 -23.55 -4.32
N ARG A 248 -2.90 -23.19 -5.61
CA ARG A 248 -3.22 -21.83 -6.11
C ARG A 248 -4.62 -21.36 -5.72
N GLU A 249 -5.58 -22.28 -5.67
CA GLU A 249 -6.97 -22.00 -5.30
C GLU A 249 -7.26 -22.21 -3.80
N HIS A 250 -6.23 -22.54 -3.00
CA HIS A 250 -6.38 -22.74 -1.57
C HIS A 250 -6.80 -21.42 -0.90
N ARG A 251 -7.76 -21.46 0.03
CA ARG A 251 -8.33 -20.23 0.62
C ARG A 251 -7.40 -19.49 1.56
N SER A 252 -6.48 -20.18 2.23
CA SER A 252 -5.55 -19.53 3.17
C SER A 252 -4.43 -18.82 2.40
N PRO A 253 -4.34 -17.47 2.46
CA PRO A 253 -3.24 -16.73 1.83
C PRO A 253 -1.90 -17.06 2.49
N ASP A 254 -1.85 -17.24 3.82
CA ASP A 254 -0.64 -17.59 4.55
C ASP A 254 -0.07 -18.92 4.04
N PHE A 255 -0.93 -19.93 3.84
CA PHE A 255 -0.49 -21.23 3.32
C PHE A 255 0.07 -21.13 1.89
N ARG A 256 -0.59 -20.35 1.01
CA ARG A 256 -0.09 -20.12 -0.36
C ARG A 256 1.24 -19.35 -0.35
N LEU A 257 1.38 -18.37 0.54
CA LEU A 257 2.61 -17.61 0.72
C LEU A 257 3.75 -18.52 1.15
N GLU A 258 3.52 -19.42 2.11
CA GLU A 258 4.53 -20.41 2.52
C GLU A 258 4.98 -21.26 1.33
N GLN A 259 4.06 -21.74 0.47
CA GLN A 259 4.47 -22.48 -0.73
C GLN A 259 5.34 -21.66 -1.69
N LEU A 260 5.02 -20.37 -1.88
CA LEU A 260 5.86 -19.48 -2.70
C LEU A 260 7.24 -19.25 -2.07
N LYS A 261 7.33 -19.15 -0.74
CA LYS A 261 8.62 -19.09 -0.05
C LYS A 261 9.44 -20.36 -0.30
N LEU A 262 8.81 -21.54 -0.24
CA LEU A 262 9.49 -22.80 -0.55
C LEU A 262 10.11 -22.76 -1.96
N GLN A 263 9.34 -22.30 -2.95
CA GLN A 263 9.82 -22.14 -4.32
C GLN A 263 10.99 -21.17 -4.42
N THR A 264 10.88 -19.98 -3.80
CA THR A 264 11.94 -18.97 -3.82
C THR A 264 13.21 -19.47 -3.15
N SER A 265 13.12 -20.11 -1.99
CA SER A 265 14.29 -20.67 -1.27
C SER A 265 14.98 -21.76 -2.08
N ALA A 266 14.20 -22.63 -2.72
CA ALA A 266 14.74 -23.68 -3.59
C ALA A 266 15.48 -23.13 -4.81
N VAL A 267 14.94 -22.09 -5.44
CA VAL A 267 15.64 -21.43 -6.55
C VAL A 267 16.85 -20.64 -6.08
N ALA A 268 16.77 -19.94 -4.95
CA ALA A 268 17.89 -19.19 -4.39
C ALA A 268 19.10 -20.12 -4.19
N ALA A 269 18.89 -21.27 -3.59
CA ALA A 269 19.92 -22.28 -3.40
C ALA A 269 20.52 -22.79 -4.72
N LEU A 270 19.68 -23.04 -5.75
CA LEU A 270 20.18 -23.39 -7.10
C LEU A 270 21.03 -22.28 -7.71
N THR A 271 20.59 -21.03 -7.60
CA THR A 271 21.25 -19.88 -8.25
C THR A 271 22.48 -19.37 -7.50
N SER A 272 22.63 -19.70 -6.22
CA SER A 272 23.79 -19.29 -5.40
C SER A 272 25.06 -20.05 -5.75
N ASN A 273 24.97 -21.14 -6.52
CA ASN A 273 26.11 -21.92 -6.94
C ASN A 273 26.39 -21.71 -8.43
N GLU A 274 27.50 -21.05 -8.74
CA GLU A 274 27.91 -20.72 -10.11
C GLU A 274 28.36 -21.94 -10.93
N GLU A 275 28.63 -23.08 -10.28
CA GLU A 275 29.09 -24.31 -10.94
C GLU A 275 27.95 -25.11 -11.60
N ILE A 276 26.70 -24.80 -11.27
CA ILE A 276 25.52 -25.52 -11.76
C ILE A 276 25.05 -24.93 -13.10
N ASP A 277 24.96 -25.76 -14.15
CA ASP A 277 24.27 -25.36 -15.39
C ASP A 277 22.76 -25.26 -15.13
N LEU A 278 22.22 -24.04 -15.23
CA LEU A 278 20.80 -23.76 -15.02
C LEU A 278 19.92 -24.08 -16.24
N LYS A 279 20.50 -24.36 -17.42
CA LYS A 279 19.72 -24.63 -18.65
C LYS A 279 18.73 -25.79 -18.51
N PRO A 280 19.10 -26.95 -17.92
CA PRO A 280 18.17 -28.07 -17.74
C PRO A 280 17.00 -27.74 -16.80
N TRP A 281 17.11 -26.66 -16.02
CA TRP A 281 16.12 -26.24 -15.03
C TRP A 281 15.15 -25.17 -15.56
N GLN A 282 15.32 -24.71 -16.81
CA GLN A 282 14.53 -23.62 -17.38
C GLN A 282 13.00 -23.83 -17.26
N GLU A 283 12.50 -25.03 -17.55
CA GLU A 283 11.06 -25.33 -17.51
C GLU A 283 10.49 -25.17 -16.11
N ILE A 284 11.19 -25.68 -15.10
CA ILE A 284 10.73 -25.63 -13.72
C ILE A 284 10.85 -24.24 -13.11
N LEU A 285 11.94 -23.54 -13.40
CA LEU A 285 12.14 -22.15 -13.04
C LEU A 285 11.03 -21.27 -13.65
N THR A 286 10.65 -21.56 -14.90
CA THR A 286 9.54 -20.88 -15.57
C THR A 286 8.19 -21.19 -14.89
N LEU A 287 7.93 -22.45 -14.53
CA LEU A 287 6.71 -22.83 -13.82
C LEU A 287 6.56 -22.11 -12.47
N TYR A 288 7.66 -21.97 -11.73
CA TYR A 288 7.66 -21.28 -10.44
C TYR A 288 7.35 -19.78 -10.61
N VAL A 289 7.92 -19.12 -11.63
CA VAL A 289 7.56 -17.73 -11.93
C VAL A 289 6.09 -17.61 -12.34
N ARG A 290 5.53 -18.58 -13.09
CA ARG A 290 4.10 -18.59 -13.42
C ARG A 290 3.22 -18.73 -12.17
N ASN A 291 3.63 -19.50 -11.17
CA ASN A 291 2.91 -19.58 -9.89
C ASN A 291 2.92 -18.21 -9.19
N TRP A 292 4.07 -17.56 -9.14
CA TRP A 292 4.19 -16.23 -8.54
C TRP A 292 3.38 -15.17 -9.31
N ASN A 293 3.45 -15.14 -10.64
CA ASN A 293 2.70 -14.19 -11.48
C ASN A 293 1.19 -14.32 -11.27
N ALA A 294 0.66 -15.54 -11.16
CA ALA A 294 -0.76 -15.77 -10.90
C ALA A 294 -1.20 -15.15 -9.56
N GLU A 295 -0.40 -15.32 -8.51
CA GLU A 295 -0.67 -14.73 -7.20
C GLU A 295 -0.44 -13.21 -7.19
N ALA A 296 0.52 -12.70 -7.96
CA ALA A 296 0.78 -11.27 -8.11
C ALA A 296 -0.37 -10.55 -8.82
N LYS A 297 -0.95 -11.15 -9.86
CA LYS A 297 -2.14 -10.64 -10.53
C LYS A 297 -3.33 -10.58 -9.57
N ARG A 298 -3.55 -11.66 -8.78
CA ARG A 298 -4.60 -11.71 -7.75
C ARG A 298 -4.39 -10.64 -6.67
N SER A 299 -3.16 -10.49 -6.18
CA SER A 299 -2.82 -9.51 -5.16
C SER A 299 -2.98 -8.09 -5.67
N TYR A 300 -2.55 -7.80 -6.89
CA TYR A 300 -2.76 -6.49 -7.51
C TYR A 300 -4.26 -6.12 -7.57
N GLN A 301 -5.13 -7.08 -7.92
CA GLN A 301 -6.58 -6.88 -8.06
C GLN A 301 -7.34 -6.80 -6.73
N LEU A 302 -7.03 -7.67 -5.77
CA LEU A 302 -7.87 -7.88 -4.58
C LEU A 302 -7.26 -7.35 -3.28
N ASP A 303 -5.94 -7.17 -3.22
CA ASP A 303 -5.30 -6.63 -2.03
C ASP A 303 -5.54 -5.11 -1.94
N THR A 304 -5.75 -4.64 -0.71
CA THR A 304 -5.93 -3.22 -0.40
C THR A 304 -4.74 -2.63 0.34
N SER A 305 -3.72 -3.44 0.64
CA SER A 305 -2.50 -2.94 1.25
C SER A 305 -1.77 -1.97 0.32
N ASN A 306 -1.20 -0.92 0.92
CA ASN A 306 -0.49 0.14 0.23
C ASN A 306 0.88 0.43 0.87
N SER A 307 1.44 -0.54 1.59
CA SER A 307 2.75 -0.43 2.22
C SER A 307 3.37 -1.80 2.46
N MET A 308 4.68 -1.91 2.22
CA MET A 308 5.47 -3.08 2.64
C MET A 308 5.83 -3.04 4.13
N ARG A 309 5.56 -1.93 4.82
CA ARG A 309 6.03 -1.66 6.18
C ARG A 309 4.96 -2.02 7.20
N PRO A 310 5.35 -2.44 8.42
CA PRO A 310 4.42 -2.56 9.53
C PRO A 310 3.70 -1.23 9.74
N GLN A 311 2.37 -1.27 9.83
CA GLN A 311 1.58 -0.09 10.09
C GLN A 311 1.32 0.05 11.59
N ALA A 312 1.36 1.29 12.05
CA ALA A 312 0.93 1.67 13.38
C ALA A 312 -0.56 1.31 13.54
N GLN A 313 -0.84 0.33 14.39
CA GLN A 313 -2.17 -0.02 14.82
C GLN A 313 -2.33 0.37 16.27
N VAL A 314 -3.54 0.76 16.62
CA VAL A 314 -3.91 1.05 17.99
C VAL A 314 -4.79 -0.10 18.41
N ASP A 315 -4.37 -0.86 19.41
CA ASP A 315 -5.25 -1.86 19.98
C ASP A 315 -6.44 -1.14 20.64
N ALA A 316 -7.45 -1.88 21.05
CA ALA A 316 -8.61 -1.22 21.65
C ALA A 316 -8.37 -0.75 23.10
N TYR A 317 -7.16 -0.89 23.62
CA TYR A 317 -6.71 -0.25 24.85
C TYR A 317 -5.95 1.05 24.60
N GLY A 318 -5.75 1.44 23.34
CA GLY A 318 -4.99 2.63 22.99
C GLY A 318 -3.49 2.39 22.85
N ASN A 319 -3.01 1.14 23.02
CA ASN A 319 -1.61 0.83 22.85
C ASN A 319 -1.26 0.85 21.36
N LEU A 320 -0.23 1.61 21.05
CA LEU A 320 0.36 1.61 19.73
C LEU A 320 1.23 0.36 19.56
N PHE A 321 0.88 -0.48 18.60
CA PHE A 321 1.74 -1.58 18.16
C PHE A 321 1.92 -1.52 16.65
N TYR A 322 3.05 -2.03 16.17
CA TYR A 322 3.32 -2.09 14.74
C TYR A 322 3.12 -3.53 14.28
N SER A 323 2.17 -3.73 13.38
CA SER A 323 1.97 -5.04 12.76
C SER A 323 1.80 -4.89 11.26
N ARG A 324 2.05 -5.98 10.51
CA ARG A 324 1.77 -5.98 9.07
C ARG A 324 0.28 -5.73 8.88
N TYR A 325 -0.04 -4.81 7.98
CA TYR A 325 -1.42 -4.48 7.66
C TYR A 325 -2.13 -5.75 7.17
N LYS A 326 -3.01 -6.29 8.02
CA LYS A 326 -3.99 -7.27 7.59
C LYS A 326 -5.21 -6.47 7.18
N PRO A 327 -5.60 -6.48 5.89
CA PRO A 327 -6.85 -5.87 5.49
C PRO A 327 -7.96 -6.35 6.43
N PRO A 328 -8.87 -5.46 6.88
CA PRO A 328 -10.10 -5.95 7.48
C PRO A 328 -10.70 -6.93 6.49
N VAL A 329 -10.94 -8.16 6.94
CA VAL A 329 -11.62 -9.18 6.14
C VAL A 329 -13.00 -8.59 5.90
N GLN A 330 -13.17 -7.85 4.81
CA GLN A 330 -14.49 -7.58 4.28
C GLN A 330 -15.12 -8.96 4.17
N GLN A 331 -16.32 -9.11 4.73
CA GLN A 331 -17.18 -10.26 4.47
C GLN A 331 -17.57 -10.23 2.99
N GLY A 332 -16.59 -10.37 2.10
CA GLY A 332 -16.82 -10.72 0.72
C GLY A 332 -17.56 -12.04 0.72
N SER A 333 -18.49 -12.16 -0.24
CA SER A 333 -19.12 -13.42 -0.62
C SER A 333 -18.14 -14.59 -0.44
N SER A 334 -18.60 -15.70 0.14
CA SER A 334 -17.74 -16.84 0.49
C SER A 334 -17.04 -17.51 -0.71
N ARG A 335 -17.22 -16.97 -1.93
CA ARG A 335 -16.72 -17.45 -3.22
C ARG A 335 -15.41 -16.82 -3.68
N THR A 336 -14.95 -15.70 -3.10
CA THR A 336 -13.66 -15.07 -3.53
C THR A 336 -12.48 -15.57 -2.69
N ILE A 337 -11.41 -16.00 -3.36
CA ILE A 337 -10.16 -16.39 -2.70
C ILE A 337 -9.42 -15.11 -2.23
N PRO A 338 -9.12 -14.97 -0.93
CA PRO A 338 -8.40 -13.80 -0.41
C PRO A 338 -7.02 -13.67 -1.05
N ALA A 339 -6.58 -12.44 -1.34
CA ALA A 339 -5.22 -12.17 -1.81
C ALA A 339 -4.16 -12.32 -0.71
N ILE A 340 -2.92 -12.60 -1.12
CA ILE A 340 -1.74 -12.37 -0.28
C ILE A 340 -1.45 -10.86 -0.23
N PRO A 341 -1.08 -10.29 0.93
CA PRO A 341 -0.64 -8.90 0.99
C PRO A 341 0.52 -8.63 0.03
N SER A 342 0.39 -7.59 -0.80
CA SER A 342 1.33 -7.26 -1.88
C SER A 342 2.77 -7.13 -1.37
N GLY A 343 2.95 -6.52 -0.19
CA GLY A 343 4.27 -6.37 0.42
C GLY A 343 4.91 -7.68 0.91
N ASP A 344 4.10 -8.69 1.24
CA ASP A 344 4.60 -10.01 1.63
C ASP A 344 4.97 -10.82 0.38
N LEU A 345 4.14 -10.77 -0.65
CA LEU A 345 4.39 -11.43 -1.93
C LEU A 345 5.65 -10.90 -2.63
N LEU A 346 5.91 -9.59 -2.54
CA LEU A 346 7.11 -8.96 -3.10
C LEU A 346 8.41 -9.47 -2.45
N ARG A 347 8.36 -10.06 -1.25
CA ARG A 347 9.54 -10.67 -0.61
C ARG A 347 9.93 -12.01 -1.21
N THR A 348 9.01 -12.65 -1.93
CA THR A 348 9.24 -13.91 -2.64
C THR A 348 9.39 -13.68 -4.15
N ARG A 349 9.57 -12.43 -4.58
CA ARG A 349 9.72 -12.05 -5.99
C ARG A 349 10.94 -12.76 -6.59
N PRO A 350 10.84 -13.27 -7.83
CA PRO A 350 11.99 -13.76 -8.56
C PRO A 350 13.15 -12.75 -8.63
N SER A 351 14.38 -13.23 -8.43
CA SER A 351 15.61 -12.45 -8.56
C SER A 351 15.98 -12.22 -10.02
N GLU A 352 16.88 -11.28 -10.31
CA GLU A 352 17.32 -11.06 -11.70
C GLU A 352 18.04 -12.29 -12.28
N GLN A 353 18.88 -12.95 -11.48
CA GLN A 353 19.55 -14.20 -11.87
C GLN A 353 18.57 -15.33 -12.17
N TRP A 354 17.47 -15.44 -11.42
CA TRP A 354 16.42 -16.40 -11.74
C TRP A 354 15.71 -16.03 -13.04
N LEU A 355 15.34 -14.75 -13.22
CA LEU A 355 14.61 -14.30 -14.40
C LEU A 355 15.43 -14.45 -15.70
N THR A 356 16.76 -14.48 -15.70
CA THR A 356 17.53 -14.75 -16.92
C THR A 356 17.31 -16.16 -17.46
N GLN A 357 16.93 -17.12 -16.61
CA GLN A 357 16.68 -18.53 -16.94
C GLN A 357 15.21 -18.84 -17.21
N VAL A 358 14.35 -17.83 -17.42
CA VAL A 358 12.91 -17.98 -17.58
C VAL A 358 12.50 -17.61 -19.00
N ASP A 359 11.47 -18.28 -19.52
CA ASP A 359 10.87 -17.92 -20.81
C ASP A 359 10.55 -16.41 -20.91
N SER A 360 10.81 -15.84 -22.09
CA SER A 360 10.74 -14.40 -22.31
C SER A 360 9.36 -13.80 -22.01
N ALA A 361 8.27 -14.50 -22.32
CA ALA A 361 6.92 -14.00 -22.11
C ALA A 361 6.56 -14.01 -20.61
N VAL A 362 6.90 -15.09 -19.91
CA VAL A 362 6.68 -15.23 -18.46
C VAL A 362 7.52 -14.22 -17.67
N ARG A 363 8.77 -14.00 -18.11
CA ARG A 363 9.66 -12.98 -17.55
C ARG A 363 9.10 -11.57 -17.72
N LEU A 364 8.60 -11.23 -18.91
CA LEU A 364 8.02 -9.92 -19.16
C LEU A 364 6.78 -9.66 -18.28
N GLU A 365 5.89 -10.65 -18.16
CA GLU A 365 4.74 -10.58 -17.26
C GLU A 365 5.17 -10.35 -15.81
N ASN A 366 6.23 -11.05 -15.35
CA ASN A 366 6.77 -10.89 -14.00
C ASN A 366 7.29 -9.46 -13.74
N ILE A 367 8.02 -8.90 -14.70
CA ILE A 367 8.57 -7.53 -14.64
C ILE A 367 7.43 -6.52 -14.48
N ILE A 368 6.37 -6.63 -15.30
CA ILE A 368 5.20 -5.73 -15.26
C ILE A 368 4.46 -5.84 -13.92
N LEU A 369 4.16 -7.07 -13.47
CA LEU A 369 3.46 -7.32 -12.21
C LEU A 369 4.28 -6.84 -11.01
N SER A 370 5.60 -7.02 -11.04
CA SER A 370 6.50 -6.54 -9.99
C SER A 370 6.47 -5.01 -9.89
N ALA A 371 6.57 -4.30 -11.01
CA ALA A 371 6.46 -2.84 -11.03
C ALA A 371 5.13 -2.36 -10.45
N LYS A 372 4.01 -2.94 -10.91
CA LYS A 372 2.66 -2.65 -10.41
C LYS A 372 2.54 -2.86 -8.90
N LEU A 373 3.04 -3.97 -8.38
CA LEU A 373 3.00 -4.25 -6.94
C LEU A 373 3.87 -3.28 -6.14
N PHE A 374 5.07 -2.91 -6.62
CA PHE A 374 5.92 -1.90 -5.95
C PHE A 374 5.25 -0.52 -5.89
N LEU A 375 4.63 -0.08 -6.98
CA LEU A 375 3.89 1.18 -7.03
C LEU A 375 2.68 1.15 -6.08
N LYS A 376 1.92 0.05 -6.08
CA LYS A 376 0.79 -0.17 -5.16
C LYS A 376 1.19 -0.02 -3.68
N VAL A 377 2.36 -0.55 -3.31
CA VAL A 377 2.89 -0.46 -1.93
C VAL A 377 3.76 0.78 -1.66
N LYS A 378 3.74 1.75 -2.58
CA LYS A 378 4.44 3.04 -2.51
C LYS A 378 5.95 2.94 -2.37
N GLU A 379 6.57 2.02 -3.11
CA GLU A 379 8.02 1.82 -3.17
C GLU A 379 8.53 2.13 -4.59
N GLU A 380 8.35 3.38 -5.01
CA GLU A 380 8.73 3.92 -6.33
C GLU A 380 10.22 3.75 -6.64
N GLU A 381 11.09 3.88 -5.62
CA GLU A 381 12.54 3.69 -5.78
C GLU A 381 12.89 2.27 -6.25
N LYS A 382 12.09 1.27 -5.87
CA LYS A 382 12.26 -0.12 -6.33
C LYS A 382 11.57 -0.38 -7.66
N ALA A 383 10.49 0.35 -7.96
CA ALA A 383 9.80 0.25 -9.23
C ALA A 383 10.62 0.87 -10.38
N PHE A 384 11.30 1.99 -10.14
CA PHE A 384 11.91 2.76 -11.23
C PHE A 384 12.99 1.99 -12.02
N PRO A 385 13.93 1.23 -11.40
CA PRO A 385 14.87 0.40 -12.16
C PRO A 385 14.17 -0.63 -13.06
N ILE A 386 13.01 -1.14 -12.63
CA ILE A 386 12.20 -2.09 -13.42
C ILE A 386 11.58 -1.35 -14.61
N LEU A 387 11.04 -0.14 -14.39
CA LEU A 387 10.46 0.68 -15.47
C LEU A 387 11.51 1.13 -16.49
N LYS A 388 12.75 1.44 -16.08
CA LYS A 388 13.86 1.73 -17.00
C LYS A 388 14.14 0.58 -17.98
N LYS A 389 13.99 -0.67 -17.50
CA LYS A 389 14.13 -1.87 -18.35
C LYS A 389 12.89 -2.04 -19.23
N LEU A 390 11.69 -1.87 -18.66
CA LEU A 390 10.43 -2.05 -19.37
C LEU A 390 10.24 -1.03 -20.50
N ALA A 391 10.64 0.23 -20.31
CA ALA A 391 10.54 1.29 -21.31
C ALA A 391 11.24 0.92 -22.64
N LYS A 392 12.32 0.14 -22.58
CA LYS A 392 13.06 -0.34 -23.76
C LYS A 392 12.36 -1.49 -24.50
N ILE A 393 11.47 -2.23 -23.82
CA ILE A 393 10.84 -3.46 -24.33
C ILE A 393 9.38 -3.21 -24.72
N LYS A 394 8.66 -2.45 -23.89
CA LYS A 394 7.23 -2.13 -23.98
C LYS A 394 7.01 -0.65 -23.63
N PRO A 395 7.32 0.28 -24.56
CA PRO A 395 7.22 1.71 -24.28
C PRO A 395 5.79 2.13 -23.91
N ASP A 396 4.77 1.67 -24.65
CA ASP A 396 3.37 2.06 -24.41
C ASP A 396 2.84 1.59 -23.05
N GLU A 397 3.16 0.36 -22.61
CA GLU A 397 2.75 -0.11 -21.28
C GLU A 397 3.52 0.60 -20.15
N SER A 398 4.71 1.11 -20.44
CA SER A 398 5.54 1.83 -19.46
C SER A 398 5.02 3.23 -19.16
N LYS A 399 4.36 3.87 -20.14
CA LYS A 399 3.76 5.21 -20.01
C LYS A 399 2.86 5.33 -18.78
N GLU A 400 1.85 4.47 -18.67
CA GLU A 400 0.93 4.46 -17.53
C GLU A 400 1.62 4.17 -16.18
N LEU A 401 2.59 3.26 -16.17
CA LEU A 401 3.33 2.95 -14.94
C LEU A 401 4.26 4.09 -14.51
N VAL A 402 4.81 4.85 -15.45
CA VAL A 402 5.58 6.06 -15.17
C VAL A 402 4.68 7.15 -14.61
N ARG A 403 3.47 7.35 -15.17
CA ARG A 403 2.46 8.26 -14.58
C ARG A 403 2.14 7.89 -13.13
N GLU A 404 1.84 6.61 -12.89
CA GLU A 404 1.57 6.10 -11.55
C GLU A 404 2.78 6.31 -10.62
N MET A 405 4.00 6.06 -11.09
CA MET A 405 5.23 6.30 -10.34
C MET A 405 5.38 7.76 -9.92
N ILE A 406 5.15 8.72 -10.84
CA ILE A 406 5.24 10.16 -10.53
C ILE A 406 4.19 10.53 -9.48
N ARG A 407 2.97 9.99 -9.59
CA ARG A 407 1.90 10.19 -8.59
C ARG A 407 2.28 9.62 -7.22
N VAL A 408 2.80 8.40 -7.17
CA VAL A 408 3.28 7.76 -5.92
C VAL A 408 4.41 8.56 -5.29
N TRP A 409 5.40 8.99 -6.08
CA TRP A 409 6.48 9.86 -5.62
C TRP A 409 5.94 11.16 -5.02
N ALA A 410 4.97 11.79 -5.68
CA ALA A 410 4.35 13.03 -5.23
C ALA A 410 3.59 12.86 -3.92
N GLU A 411 2.98 11.69 -3.68
CA GLU A 411 2.37 11.36 -2.40
C GLU A 411 3.41 11.14 -1.30
N ASN A 412 4.45 10.36 -1.56
CA ASN A 412 5.51 10.04 -0.60
C ASN A 412 6.30 11.29 -0.17
N ASN A 413 6.43 12.27 -1.06
CA ASN A 413 7.17 13.50 -0.83
C ASN A 413 6.28 14.71 -0.48
N ASN A 414 4.98 14.51 -0.21
CA ASN A 414 4.08 15.61 0.12
C ASN A 414 4.29 16.10 1.57
N PRO A 415 4.77 17.35 1.78
CA PRO A 415 4.98 17.88 3.10
C PRO A 415 3.69 18.27 3.84
N ASN A 416 2.61 18.47 3.11
CA ASN A 416 1.35 18.98 3.65
C ASN A 416 0.45 17.86 4.20
N GLN A 417 0.81 16.60 3.96
CA GLN A 417 0.09 15.48 4.54
C GLN A 417 0.32 15.45 6.06
N LYS A 418 -0.75 15.77 6.81
CA LYS A 418 -0.81 15.53 8.26
C LYS A 418 -0.65 14.03 8.49
N SER A 419 0.57 13.64 8.86
CA SER A 419 1.05 12.28 9.09
C SER A 419 -0.03 11.32 9.66
N ARG A 420 -0.68 10.53 8.78
CA ARG A 420 -1.10 9.16 9.13
C ARG A 420 0.06 8.18 8.95
N TYR A 421 1.03 8.52 8.10
CA TYR A 421 2.31 7.82 7.98
C TYR A 421 3.34 8.45 8.91
N ARG A 422 3.30 7.99 10.16
CA ARG A 422 4.34 8.24 11.17
C ARG A 422 5.70 8.00 10.51
N SER A 423 6.55 9.02 10.51
CA SER A 423 7.78 9.07 9.71
C SER A 423 8.69 7.86 9.98
N SER A 424 9.58 7.55 9.03
CA SER A 424 10.64 6.53 9.20
C SER A 424 11.48 6.72 10.48
N TYR A 425 11.54 7.95 11.00
CA TYR A 425 12.26 8.28 12.23
C TYR A 425 11.55 7.78 13.50
N SER A 426 10.23 7.56 13.44
CA SER A 426 9.46 7.02 14.57
C SER A 426 9.67 5.51 14.77
N TYR A 427 10.18 4.81 13.75
CA TYR A 427 10.37 3.36 13.72
C TYR A 427 11.67 2.90 14.44
N TYR A 428 12.70 3.74 14.52
CA TYR A 428 14.04 3.32 14.97
C TYR A 428 14.46 3.83 16.35
N TYR A 429 13.89 4.92 16.88
CA TYR A 429 14.35 5.57 18.11
C TYR A 429 13.25 5.92 19.13
N GLY A 430 12.11 5.23 19.08
CA GLY A 430 10.97 5.54 19.94
C GLY A 430 10.21 6.80 19.51
N TYR A 431 9.00 6.95 20.04
CA TYR A 431 8.10 8.06 19.75
C TYR A 431 8.71 9.37 20.27
N ASN A 432 9.36 10.12 19.38
CA ASN A 432 9.99 11.38 19.73
C ASN A 432 8.99 12.52 19.49
N GLN A 433 8.28 12.96 20.54
CA GLN A 433 7.35 14.12 20.48
C GLN A 433 8.02 15.38 19.94
N ARG A 434 9.36 15.51 20.06
CA ARG A 434 10.14 16.60 19.48
C ARG A 434 10.22 16.56 17.94
N ALA A 435 10.02 15.41 17.31
CA ALA A 435 9.98 15.31 15.84
C ALA A 435 8.65 15.80 15.24
N GLU A 436 7.55 15.82 16.01
CA GLU A 436 6.31 16.54 15.62
C GLU A 436 6.51 18.06 15.64
N THR A 437 7.49 18.56 16.39
CA THR A 437 7.73 20.00 16.54
C THR A 437 8.65 20.62 15.49
N ILE A 438 9.32 19.82 14.65
CA ILE A 438 10.16 20.34 13.55
C ILE A 438 9.21 20.85 12.47
N PRO A 439 9.13 22.17 12.21
CA PRO A 439 8.38 22.70 11.07
C PRO A 439 8.85 21.95 9.83
N LEU A 440 7.99 21.76 8.84
CA LEU A 440 8.49 21.22 7.59
C LEU A 440 9.41 22.27 6.97
N THR A 441 10.70 22.12 7.25
CA THR A 441 11.71 23.13 7.04
C THR A 441 11.86 23.34 5.55
N ARG A 442 12.06 24.58 5.14
CA ARG A 442 12.49 24.96 3.79
C ARG A 442 13.55 24.01 3.20
N SER A 443 14.43 23.44 4.03
CA SER A 443 15.39 22.40 3.63
C SER A 443 14.76 21.10 3.08
N LYS A 444 13.62 20.63 3.61
CA LYS A 444 12.92 19.45 3.09
C LYS A 444 12.28 19.76 1.74
N GLN A 445 11.70 20.95 1.56
CA GLN A 445 11.21 21.40 0.26
C GLN A 445 12.35 21.48 -0.77
N GLU A 446 13.47 22.11 -0.43
CA GLU A 446 14.65 22.18 -1.32
C GLU A 446 15.18 20.77 -1.66
N ARG A 447 15.18 19.82 -0.72
CA ARG A 447 15.54 18.42 -1.00
C ARG A 447 14.54 17.75 -1.95
N ASN A 448 13.24 17.90 -1.71
CA ASN A 448 12.20 17.33 -2.56
C ASN A 448 12.31 17.85 -3.99
N LEU A 449 12.61 19.13 -4.17
CA LEU A 449 12.76 19.73 -5.50
C LEU A 449 13.98 19.20 -6.25
N LYS A 450 15.10 18.98 -5.55
CA LYS A 450 16.27 18.30 -6.16
C LYS A 450 15.93 16.87 -6.59
N LEU A 451 15.19 16.13 -5.76
CA LEU A 451 14.74 14.78 -6.11
C LEU A 451 13.77 14.80 -7.29
N LEU A 452 12.86 15.76 -7.36
CA LEU A 452 11.94 15.93 -8.49
C LEU A 452 12.69 16.27 -9.78
N ALA A 453 13.65 17.20 -9.73
CA ALA A 453 14.48 17.56 -10.88
C ALA A 453 15.25 16.35 -11.43
N ASN A 454 15.83 15.54 -10.53
CA ASN A 454 16.47 14.28 -10.91
C ASN A 454 15.46 13.31 -11.57
N MET A 455 14.27 13.15 -10.98
CA MET A 455 13.23 12.28 -11.55
C MET A 455 12.79 12.74 -12.95
N VAL A 456 12.60 14.04 -13.16
CA VAL A 456 12.29 14.61 -14.49
C VAL A 456 13.38 14.25 -15.50
N SER A 457 14.65 14.42 -15.12
CA SER A 457 15.79 14.06 -15.98
C SER A 457 15.83 12.56 -16.30
N GLU A 458 15.64 11.70 -15.29
CA GLU A 458 15.68 10.24 -15.47
C GLU A 458 14.50 9.71 -16.30
N VAL A 459 13.31 10.29 -16.14
CA VAL A 459 12.13 9.94 -16.95
C VAL A 459 12.31 10.41 -18.39
N LYS A 460 12.84 11.62 -18.61
CA LYS A 460 13.16 12.10 -19.96
C LYS A 460 14.18 11.18 -20.65
N ALA A 461 15.15 10.66 -19.90
CA ALA A 461 16.14 9.71 -20.42
C ALA A 461 15.55 8.33 -20.82
N LEU A 462 14.29 8.04 -20.47
CA LEU A 462 13.60 6.83 -20.96
C LEU A 462 13.28 6.90 -22.46
N GLY A 463 13.21 8.10 -23.03
CA GLY A 463 12.88 8.28 -24.45
C GLY A 463 11.46 7.84 -24.81
N LEU A 464 10.51 7.99 -23.89
CA LEU A 464 9.08 7.74 -24.16
C LEU A 464 8.52 8.91 -24.98
N ASP A 465 7.79 8.61 -26.05
CA ASP A 465 7.08 9.60 -26.88
C ASP A 465 5.79 10.05 -26.17
N GLU A 466 5.96 10.72 -25.05
CA GLU A 466 4.91 11.28 -24.20
C GLU A 466 5.47 12.34 -23.25
N ASN A 467 4.70 13.40 -23.00
CA ASN A 467 5.05 14.43 -22.04
C ASN A 467 4.33 14.21 -20.70
N PHE A 468 5.06 13.77 -19.68
CA PHE A 468 4.53 13.64 -18.30
C PHE A 468 4.45 14.98 -17.55
N GLN A 469 4.30 16.08 -18.29
CA GLN A 469 4.48 17.42 -17.74
C GLN A 469 3.35 17.78 -16.76
N GLU A 470 2.13 17.30 -16.99
CA GLU A 470 1.02 17.45 -16.04
C GLU A 470 1.30 16.72 -14.72
N GLU A 471 1.73 15.45 -14.77
CA GLU A 471 2.05 14.69 -13.57
C GLU A 471 3.22 15.30 -12.80
N PHE A 472 4.23 15.83 -13.51
CA PHE A 472 5.35 16.53 -12.88
C PHE A 472 4.94 17.89 -12.31
N ALA A 473 4.06 18.63 -12.97
CA ALA A 473 3.49 19.86 -12.41
C ALA A 473 2.75 19.57 -11.10
N ASP A 474 1.91 18.53 -11.08
CA ASP A 474 1.23 18.07 -9.88
C ASP A 474 2.21 17.63 -8.78
N ALA A 475 3.27 16.91 -9.14
CA ALA A 475 4.32 16.51 -8.22
C ALA A 475 5.07 17.73 -7.65
N PHE A 476 5.36 18.74 -8.47
CA PHE A 476 5.97 20.00 -8.06
C PHE A 476 5.08 20.75 -7.06
N ILE A 477 3.79 20.86 -7.36
CA ILE A 477 2.79 21.48 -6.49
C ILE A 477 2.73 20.76 -5.14
N ARG A 478 2.68 19.42 -5.16
CA ARG A 478 2.59 18.59 -3.95
C ARG A 478 3.87 18.60 -3.14
N ALA A 479 5.04 18.77 -3.75
CA ALA A 479 6.33 18.83 -3.06
C ALA A 479 6.56 20.14 -2.29
N HIS A 480 5.76 21.18 -2.54
CA HIS A 480 5.84 22.49 -1.90
C HIS A 480 4.97 22.61 -0.65
N SER A 481 5.40 23.44 0.30
CA SER A 481 4.55 23.84 1.42
C SER A 481 3.36 24.68 0.92
N GLN A 482 2.16 24.39 1.43
CA GLN A 482 0.97 25.22 1.20
C GLN A 482 1.09 26.63 1.80
N ALA A 483 2.08 26.89 2.66
CA ALA A 483 2.28 28.17 3.31
C ALA A 483 3.38 29.04 2.64
N GLU A 484 4.02 28.57 1.57
CA GLU A 484 5.07 29.31 0.86
C GLU A 484 4.71 29.57 -0.61
N VAL A 485 4.91 30.83 -1.02
CA VAL A 485 4.87 31.26 -2.42
C VAL A 485 6.01 30.63 -3.20
N TRP A 486 5.69 30.05 -4.36
CA TRP A 486 6.67 29.42 -5.24
C TRP A 486 7.64 30.45 -5.82
N ARG A 487 8.86 29.99 -6.06
CA ARG A 487 9.93 30.76 -6.70
C ARG A 487 10.07 30.32 -8.14
N ILE A 488 10.22 31.27 -9.06
CA ILE A 488 10.44 30.95 -10.48
C ILE A 488 11.72 30.12 -10.61
N GLU A 489 12.74 30.43 -9.82
CA GLU A 489 14.00 29.69 -9.79
C GLU A 489 13.82 28.21 -9.43
N ALA A 490 12.83 27.89 -8.57
CA ALA A 490 12.49 26.51 -8.24
C ALA A 490 11.86 25.79 -9.43
N LEU A 491 10.99 26.47 -10.17
CA LEU A 491 10.37 25.93 -11.38
C LEU A 491 11.44 25.71 -12.46
N THR A 492 12.33 26.68 -12.69
CA THR A 492 13.46 26.54 -13.61
C THR A 492 14.41 25.41 -13.21
N SER A 493 14.64 25.21 -11.90
CA SER A 493 15.52 24.13 -11.43
C SER A 493 14.96 22.73 -11.67
N VAL A 494 13.63 22.59 -11.74
CA VAL A 494 12.95 21.29 -11.90
C VAL A 494 12.69 20.98 -13.37
N PHE A 495 12.19 21.97 -14.12
CA PHE A 495 11.73 21.78 -15.49
C PHE A 495 12.71 22.27 -16.55
N GLY A 496 13.77 22.99 -16.16
CA GLY A 496 14.68 23.67 -17.08
C GLY A 496 14.14 25.06 -17.48
N GLU A 497 14.59 25.57 -18.61
CA GLU A 497 14.09 26.85 -19.14
C GLU A 497 12.56 26.81 -19.28
N THR A 498 11.89 27.78 -18.65
CA THR A 498 10.43 27.90 -18.67
C THR A 498 9.89 28.10 -20.08
N SER A 499 10.73 28.60 -20.99
CA SER A 499 10.46 28.73 -22.42
C SER A 499 10.43 27.42 -23.21
N LYS A 500 10.72 26.29 -22.57
CA LYS A 500 10.67 24.96 -23.20
C LYS A 500 9.50 24.13 -22.67
N LEU A 501 8.71 24.69 -21.76
CA LEU A 501 7.48 24.06 -21.29
C LEU A 501 6.36 24.35 -22.28
N ASP A 502 5.46 23.40 -22.48
CA ASP A 502 4.27 23.61 -23.30
C ASP A 502 3.28 24.52 -22.57
N ALA A 503 2.42 25.19 -23.35
CA ALA A 503 1.42 26.13 -22.82
C ALA A 503 0.43 25.47 -21.85
N GLY A 504 0.08 24.19 -22.05
CA GLY A 504 -0.84 23.45 -21.18
C GLY A 504 -0.29 23.24 -19.77
N THR A 505 0.98 22.84 -19.66
CA THR A 505 1.68 22.69 -18.38
C THR A 505 1.81 24.01 -17.63
N ILE A 506 2.21 25.07 -18.34
CA ILE A 506 2.33 26.40 -17.73
C ILE A 506 0.95 26.87 -17.24
N THR A 507 -0.10 26.67 -18.04
CA THR A 507 -1.49 26.97 -17.66
C THR A 507 -1.88 26.23 -16.38
N SER A 508 -1.59 24.93 -16.27
CA SER A 508 -1.90 24.13 -15.09
C SER A 508 -1.15 24.61 -13.83
N LEU A 509 0.14 24.96 -13.97
CA LEU A 509 0.93 25.55 -12.90
C LEU A 509 0.38 26.90 -12.46
N LEU A 510 0.07 27.79 -13.41
CA LEU A 510 -0.52 29.11 -13.15
C LEU A 510 -1.88 29.01 -12.47
N ARG A 511 -2.76 28.12 -12.94
CA ARG A 511 -4.08 27.85 -12.34
C ARG A 511 -3.93 27.49 -10.86
N ARG A 512 -3.00 26.60 -10.53
CA ARG A 512 -2.76 26.21 -9.14
C ARG A 512 -2.10 27.32 -8.32
N MET A 513 -1.15 28.06 -8.90
CA MET A 513 -0.51 29.21 -8.25
C MET A 513 -1.55 30.26 -7.86
N ARG A 514 -2.47 30.55 -8.78
CA ARG A 514 -3.60 31.47 -8.62
C ARG A 514 -4.51 31.06 -7.46
N GLN A 515 -4.97 29.80 -7.44
CA GLN A 515 -5.78 29.26 -6.33
C GLN A 515 -5.07 29.43 -4.97
N ASN A 516 -3.77 29.14 -4.90
CA ASN A 516 -3.01 29.29 -3.66
C ASN A 516 -2.86 30.77 -3.26
N LEU A 517 -2.63 31.68 -4.21
CA LEU A 517 -2.56 33.14 -4.00
C LEU A 517 -3.87 33.71 -3.45
N ALA A 518 -5.00 33.26 -3.98
CA ALA A 518 -6.31 33.78 -3.58
C ALA A 518 -6.80 33.20 -2.25
N LEU A 519 -6.41 31.96 -1.90
CA LEU A 519 -7.04 31.21 -0.80
C LEU A 519 -6.08 30.81 0.32
N LEU A 520 -5.00 30.10 -0.02
CA LEU A 520 -4.15 29.43 0.97
C LEU A 520 -3.11 30.37 1.55
N TRP A 521 -2.35 31.05 0.71
CA TRP A 521 -1.23 31.89 1.13
C TRP A 521 -1.64 33.06 2.02
N PRO A 522 -2.76 33.78 1.75
CA PRO A 522 -3.24 34.83 2.63
C PRO A 522 -3.82 34.34 3.97
N ASN A 523 -4.08 33.05 4.15
CA ASN A 523 -4.79 32.52 5.31
C ASN A 523 -3.92 32.56 6.59
N PRO A 524 -4.23 33.42 7.59
CA PRO A 524 -3.40 33.56 8.79
C PRO A 524 -3.30 32.28 9.61
N LYS A 525 -4.41 31.51 9.68
CA LYS A 525 -4.43 30.23 10.41
C LYS A 525 -3.51 29.20 9.79
N LEU A 526 -3.40 29.18 8.46
CA LEU A 526 -2.48 28.28 7.76
C LEU A 526 -1.02 28.67 8.01
N GLN A 527 -0.72 29.98 7.98
CA GLN A 527 0.61 30.52 8.28
C GLN A 527 1.04 30.20 9.72
N GLU A 528 0.12 30.34 10.69
CA GLU A 528 0.35 29.98 12.10
C GLU A 528 0.57 28.48 12.28
N GLN A 529 -0.28 27.63 11.68
CA GLN A 529 -0.12 26.16 11.72
C GLN A 529 1.21 25.71 11.11
N ALA A 530 1.65 26.39 10.04
CA ALA A 530 2.94 26.14 9.40
C ALA A 530 4.14 26.77 10.15
N LYS A 531 3.89 27.49 11.25
CA LYS A 531 4.91 28.15 12.10
C LYS A 531 5.87 29.04 11.31
N THR A 532 5.34 29.77 10.31
CA THR A 532 6.18 30.60 9.43
C THR A 532 6.73 31.84 10.13
N ASN A 533 6.13 32.24 11.27
CA ASN A 533 6.52 33.40 12.09
C ASN A 533 6.61 34.73 11.31
N ARG A 534 5.89 34.84 10.19
CA ARG A 534 5.87 36.05 9.36
C ARG A 534 4.98 37.12 9.97
N LYS A 535 5.43 38.37 9.91
CA LYS A 535 4.58 39.54 10.22
C LYS A 535 3.67 39.85 9.04
N ASP A 536 2.55 40.53 9.27
CA ASP A 536 1.58 40.87 8.22
C ASP A 536 2.21 41.59 7.02
N LYS A 537 3.12 42.54 7.27
CA LYS A 537 3.86 43.24 6.21
C LYS A 537 4.71 42.30 5.34
N GLU A 538 5.33 41.29 5.96
CA GLU A 538 6.16 40.32 5.26
C GLU A 538 5.28 39.36 4.44
N LEU A 539 4.14 38.95 4.99
CA LEU A 539 3.15 38.12 4.30
C LEU A 539 2.57 38.82 3.07
N ILE A 540 2.15 40.08 3.22
CA ILE A 540 1.66 40.91 2.12
C ILE A 540 2.72 41.06 1.03
N ALA A 541 3.97 41.37 1.40
CA ALA A 541 5.06 41.48 0.43
C ALA A 541 5.33 40.15 -0.29
N GLN A 542 5.20 39.02 0.40
CA GLN A 542 5.35 37.70 -0.21
C GLN A 542 4.21 37.40 -1.21
N ILE A 543 2.98 37.74 -0.88
CA ILE A 543 1.81 37.55 -1.77
C ILE A 543 1.95 38.42 -3.03
N PHE A 544 2.37 39.68 -2.91
CA PHE A 544 2.64 40.52 -4.08
C PHE A 544 3.77 39.98 -4.95
N LYS A 545 4.85 39.46 -4.35
CA LYS A 545 5.90 38.76 -5.10
C LYS A 545 5.33 37.54 -5.85
N GLY A 546 4.38 36.83 -5.26
CA GLY A 546 3.70 35.71 -5.90
C GLY A 546 2.85 36.13 -7.10
N TYR A 547 2.03 37.17 -6.98
CA TYR A 547 1.27 37.71 -8.12
C TYR A 547 2.20 38.21 -9.23
N ALA A 548 3.27 38.93 -8.90
CA ALA A 548 4.26 39.37 -9.88
C ALA A 548 4.94 38.18 -10.58
N ALA A 549 5.33 37.14 -9.83
CA ALA A 549 5.94 35.94 -10.40
C ALA A 549 4.98 35.18 -11.32
N ALA A 550 3.72 35.00 -10.93
CA ALA A 550 2.70 34.35 -11.76
C ALA A 550 2.44 35.13 -13.05
N LYS A 551 2.33 36.47 -12.95
CA LYS A 551 2.14 37.35 -14.09
C LYS A 551 3.33 37.28 -15.07
N ASN A 552 4.55 37.38 -14.56
CA ASN A 552 5.75 37.32 -15.41
C ASN A 552 5.87 35.96 -16.09
N LEU A 553 5.68 34.85 -15.36
CA LEU A 553 5.67 33.51 -15.95
C LEU A 553 4.61 33.38 -17.07
N CYS A 554 3.43 33.94 -16.86
CA CYS A 554 2.37 33.93 -17.86
C CYS A 554 2.68 34.80 -19.09
N LEU A 555 3.31 35.96 -18.89
CA LEU A 555 3.74 36.83 -20.00
C LEU A 555 4.87 36.18 -20.80
N ASP A 556 5.88 35.62 -20.15
CA ASP A 556 6.99 34.90 -20.81
C ASP A 556 6.47 33.72 -21.66
N ALA A 557 5.40 33.05 -21.18
CA ALA A 557 4.74 31.97 -21.91
C ALA A 557 3.91 32.48 -23.10
N LEU A 558 3.20 33.60 -22.93
CA LEU A 558 2.45 34.24 -24.01
C LEU A 558 3.37 34.82 -25.10
N ASP A 559 4.59 35.24 -24.76
CA ASP A 559 5.57 35.66 -25.76
C ASP A 559 5.94 34.53 -26.74
N GLN A 560 5.82 33.27 -26.31
CA GLN A 560 6.08 32.08 -27.13
C GLN A 560 4.80 31.47 -27.70
N HIS A 561 3.69 31.59 -26.98
CA HIS A 561 2.38 31.05 -27.34
C HIS A 561 1.32 32.17 -27.36
N PRO A 562 1.44 33.16 -28.27
CA PRO A 562 0.63 34.38 -28.23
C PRO A 562 -0.85 34.14 -28.48
N ASP A 563 -1.20 33.02 -29.14
CA ASP A 563 -2.57 32.67 -29.49
C ASP A 563 -3.23 31.73 -28.48
N ASP A 564 -2.53 31.30 -27.43
CA ASP A 564 -3.08 30.39 -26.42
C ASP A 564 -4.12 31.10 -25.54
N TRP A 565 -5.39 30.75 -25.74
CA TRP A 565 -6.51 31.33 -25.03
C TRP A 565 -6.47 31.04 -23.52
N ALA A 566 -5.92 29.89 -23.11
CA ALA A 566 -5.92 29.46 -21.72
C ALA A 566 -4.88 30.27 -20.91
N LEU A 567 -3.72 30.57 -21.50
CA LEU A 567 -2.74 31.49 -20.94
C LEU A 567 -3.31 32.92 -20.81
N LYS A 568 -4.01 33.42 -21.85
CA LYS A 568 -4.70 34.73 -21.80
C LYS A 568 -5.73 34.77 -20.66
N LEU A 569 -6.51 33.70 -20.50
CA LEU A 569 -7.49 33.54 -19.42
C LEU A 569 -6.82 33.58 -18.04
N GLN A 570 -5.69 32.90 -17.85
CA GLN A 570 -4.96 32.93 -16.58
C GLN A 570 -4.38 34.33 -16.30
N LEU A 571 -3.83 35.02 -17.30
CA LEU A 571 -3.30 36.37 -17.14
C LEU A 571 -4.38 37.35 -16.67
N ALA A 572 -5.55 37.32 -17.32
CA ALA A 572 -6.69 38.14 -16.95
C ALA A 572 -7.17 37.85 -15.52
N SER A 573 -7.24 36.56 -15.16
CA SER A 573 -7.62 36.11 -13.82
C SER A 573 -6.62 36.59 -12.74
N ILE A 574 -5.32 36.51 -13.01
CA ILE A 574 -4.25 36.99 -12.11
C ILE A 574 -4.38 38.49 -11.87
N LYS A 575 -4.58 39.30 -12.94
CA LYS A 575 -4.77 40.76 -12.82
C LYS A 575 -5.99 41.10 -11.95
N TYR A 576 -7.10 40.39 -12.17
CA TYR A 576 -8.33 40.60 -11.40
C TYR A 576 -8.10 40.29 -9.91
N GLU A 577 -7.51 39.14 -9.60
CA GLU A 577 -7.30 38.71 -8.22
C GLU A 577 -6.30 39.57 -7.46
N GLU A 578 -5.22 39.99 -8.12
CA GLU A 578 -4.26 40.93 -7.53
C GLU A 578 -4.97 42.24 -7.14
N SER A 579 -5.88 42.73 -7.99
CA SER A 579 -6.68 43.92 -7.70
C SER A 579 -7.64 43.70 -6.53
N ASN A 580 -8.35 42.57 -6.48
CA ASN A 580 -9.18 42.19 -5.33
C ASN A 580 -8.37 42.14 -4.02
N TYR A 581 -7.16 41.56 -4.06
CA TYR A 581 -6.30 41.48 -2.90
C TYR A 581 -5.84 42.87 -2.43
N LYS A 582 -5.42 43.76 -3.35
CA LYS A 582 -5.05 45.15 -3.04
C LYS A 582 -6.21 45.92 -2.40
N ALA A 583 -7.40 45.84 -2.97
CA ALA A 583 -8.60 46.51 -2.46
C ALA A 583 -9.03 46.00 -1.07
N GLY A 584 -8.77 44.72 -0.77
CA GLY A 584 -9.02 44.15 0.54
C GLY A 584 -8.06 44.62 1.65
N LEU A 585 -6.90 45.19 1.31
CA LEU A 585 -5.91 45.69 2.27
C LEU A 585 -6.11 47.18 2.59
N ALA A 586 -6.37 47.99 1.58
CA ALA A 586 -6.54 49.44 1.71
C ALA A 586 -7.33 50.00 0.51
N SER A 587 -7.71 51.28 0.59
CA SER A 587 -8.32 51.99 -0.53
C SER A 587 -7.45 51.86 -1.79
N HIS A 588 -8.06 51.35 -2.87
CA HIS A 588 -7.40 51.14 -4.15
C HIS A 588 -8.26 51.78 -5.26
N PRO A 589 -8.00 53.06 -5.63
CA PRO A 589 -8.84 53.82 -6.57
C PRO A 589 -8.98 53.17 -7.95
N GLU A 590 -7.94 52.47 -8.40
CA GLU A 590 -7.91 51.81 -9.71
C GLU A 590 -8.68 50.48 -9.74
N HIS A 591 -9.19 50.00 -8.60
CA HIS A 591 -9.78 48.68 -8.46
C HIS A 591 -10.89 48.39 -9.49
N SER A 592 -11.85 49.31 -9.61
CA SER A 592 -12.98 49.16 -10.53
C SER A 592 -12.52 49.12 -11.98
N THR A 593 -11.54 49.96 -12.34
CA THR A 593 -10.99 50.06 -13.69
C THR A 593 -10.20 48.80 -14.05
N THR A 594 -9.31 48.33 -13.16
CA THR A 594 -8.54 47.10 -13.38
C THR A 594 -9.45 45.88 -13.55
N LYS A 595 -10.54 45.80 -12.78
CA LYS A 595 -11.54 44.73 -12.92
C LYS A 595 -12.27 44.78 -14.25
N GLY A 596 -12.64 45.98 -14.71
CA GLY A 596 -13.24 46.17 -16.04
C GLY A 596 -12.35 45.62 -17.14
N PHE A 597 -11.08 46.03 -17.18
CA PHE A 597 -10.11 45.53 -18.17
C PHE A 597 -9.87 44.02 -18.05
N ALA A 598 -9.81 43.46 -16.85
CA ALA A 598 -9.66 42.02 -16.69
C ALA A 598 -10.87 41.23 -17.20
N LEU A 599 -12.09 41.77 -17.09
CA LEU A 599 -13.30 41.14 -17.65
C LEU A 599 -13.31 41.21 -19.19
N GLU A 600 -12.85 42.32 -19.76
CA GLU A 600 -12.65 42.46 -21.21
C GLU A 600 -11.59 41.47 -21.73
N ASP A 601 -10.48 41.30 -21.00
CA ASP A 601 -9.46 40.30 -21.31
C ASP A 601 -10.02 38.86 -21.23
N LEU A 602 -10.87 38.55 -20.23
CA LEU A 602 -11.54 37.24 -20.12
C LEU A 602 -12.52 36.99 -21.26
N ALA A 603 -13.29 38.00 -21.67
CA ALA A 603 -14.18 37.93 -22.82
C ALA A 603 -13.39 37.66 -24.12
N THR A 604 -12.25 38.34 -24.27
CA THR A 604 -11.36 38.16 -25.42
C THR A 604 -10.77 36.75 -25.46
N ALA A 605 -10.24 36.25 -24.33
CA ALA A 605 -9.75 34.88 -24.22
C ALA A 605 -10.85 33.84 -24.53
N THR A 606 -12.09 34.11 -24.12
CA THR A 606 -13.23 33.24 -24.46
C THR A 606 -13.54 33.26 -25.95
N SER A 607 -13.44 34.43 -26.61
CA SER A 607 -13.58 34.53 -28.07
C SER A 607 -12.47 33.79 -28.82
N ASP A 608 -11.24 33.84 -28.33
CA ASP A 608 -10.12 33.09 -28.90
C ASP A 608 -10.36 31.58 -28.78
N TYR A 609 -10.89 31.12 -27.64
CA TYR A 609 -11.31 29.72 -27.47
C TYR A 609 -12.40 29.32 -28.47
N ILE A 610 -13.46 30.12 -28.60
CA ILE A 610 -14.55 29.85 -29.55
C ILE A 610 -14.03 29.76 -30.98
N SER A 611 -13.04 30.58 -31.34
CA SER A 611 -12.41 30.57 -32.67
C SER A 611 -11.60 29.30 -32.95
N SER A 612 -11.24 28.53 -31.93
CA SER A 612 -10.59 27.22 -32.06
C SER A 612 -11.57 26.06 -32.26
N LEU A 613 -12.87 26.30 -32.11
CA LEU A 613 -13.91 25.27 -32.23
C LEU A 613 -14.37 25.08 -33.70
N PRO A 614 -14.78 23.86 -34.09
CA PRO A 614 -14.76 22.63 -33.29
C PRO A 614 -13.35 22.01 -33.21
N LEU A 615 -13.04 21.34 -32.10
CA LEU A 615 -11.81 20.56 -31.96
C LEU A 615 -11.95 19.20 -32.64
N GLU A 616 -10.84 18.61 -33.10
CA GLU A 616 -10.83 17.25 -33.66
C GLU A 616 -11.17 16.18 -32.61
N ASP A 617 -10.79 16.43 -31.35
CA ASP A 617 -11.02 15.56 -30.21
C ASP A 617 -12.01 16.22 -29.26
N GLU A 618 -13.24 15.70 -29.23
CA GLU A 618 -14.34 16.23 -28.41
C GLU A 618 -13.99 16.19 -26.91
N ASP A 619 -13.16 15.23 -26.47
CA ASP A 619 -12.75 15.11 -25.06
C ASP A 619 -11.84 16.27 -24.61
N LYS A 620 -11.34 17.08 -25.54
CA LYS A 620 -10.54 18.29 -25.26
C LYS A 620 -11.37 19.58 -25.23
N GLU A 621 -12.65 19.52 -25.56
CA GLU A 621 -13.57 20.66 -25.37
C GLU A 621 -13.65 21.03 -23.87
N SER A 622 -13.77 22.33 -23.55
CA SER A 622 -13.68 22.83 -22.18
C SER A 622 -14.63 23.99 -21.95
N THR A 623 -15.27 23.99 -20.79
CA THR A 623 -16.13 25.10 -20.33
C THR A 623 -15.39 26.09 -19.42
N GLU A 624 -14.07 25.94 -19.27
CA GLU A 624 -13.26 26.75 -18.34
C GLU A 624 -13.33 28.25 -18.66
N ALA A 625 -13.27 28.64 -19.93
CA ALA A 625 -13.32 30.04 -20.35
C ALA A 625 -14.61 30.73 -19.87
N PHE A 626 -15.75 30.08 -20.11
CA PHE A 626 -17.07 30.56 -19.70
C PHE A 626 -17.26 30.55 -18.19
N THR A 627 -16.87 29.46 -17.51
CA THR A 627 -17.05 29.35 -16.06
C THR A 627 -16.16 30.32 -15.29
N THR A 628 -14.92 30.53 -15.72
CA THR A 628 -13.99 31.50 -15.11
C THR A 628 -14.51 32.93 -15.29
N TRP A 629 -15.00 33.28 -16.48
CA TRP A 629 -15.62 34.58 -16.74
C TRP A 629 -16.89 34.78 -15.92
N PHE A 630 -17.74 33.77 -15.80
CA PHE A 630 -18.92 33.79 -14.95
C PHE A 630 -18.59 34.04 -13.47
N TYR A 631 -17.59 33.34 -12.92
CA TYR A 631 -17.15 33.58 -11.54
C TYR A 631 -16.57 35.00 -11.37
N ALA A 632 -15.76 35.46 -12.33
CA ALA A 632 -15.23 36.82 -12.33
C ALA A 632 -16.34 37.88 -12.36
N ALA A 633 -17.41 37.65 -13.13
CA ALA A 633 -18.59 38.51 -13.17
C ALA A 633 -19.35 38.53 -11.84
N LEU A 634 -19.34 37.42 -11.07
CA LEU A 634 -19.86 37.38 -9.71
C LEU A 634 -18.96 38.10 -8.69
N GLY A 635 -17.67 38.27 -9.01
CA GLY A 635 -16.74 39.04 -8.18
C GLY A 635 -15.35 38.43 -7.97
N SER A 636 -15.09 37.21 -8.43
CA SER A 636 -13.75 36.60 -8.36
C SER A 636 -13.62 35.49 -9.42
N PRO A 637 -12.53 35.43 -10.21
CA PRO A 637 -12.31 34.36 -11.18
C PRO A 637 -12.10 32.96 -10.57
N ASP A 638 -12.07 32.84 -9.23
CA ASP A 638 -12.12 31.58 -8.50
C ASP A 638 -13.36 31.56 -7.60
N LEU A 639 -14.23 30.58 -7.81
CA LEU A 639 -15.47 30.42 -7.04
C LEU A 639 -15.22 30.31 -5.53
N ALA A 640 -14.15 29.64 -5.11
CA ALA A 640 -13.83 29.48 -3.69
C ALA A 640 -13.37 30.81 -3.04
N ALA A 641 -12.83 31.73 -3.84
CA ALA A 641 -12.37 33.05 -3.40
C ALA A 641 -13.51 34.10 -3.38
N LEU A 642 -14.71 33.72 -3.84
CA LEU A 642 -15.88 34.58 -3.81
C LEU A 642 -16.31 34.91 -2.36
N LYS A 643 -16.64 36.19 -2.13
CA LYS A 643 -17.07 36.76 -0.85
C LYS A 643 -18.41 37.49 -0.99
N ALA A 644 -19.10 37.68 0.14
CA ALA A 644 -20.38 38.38 0.22
C ALA A 644 -20.29 39.86 -0.21
N GLU A 645 -19.18 40.52 0.10
CA GLU A 645 -18.94 41.93 -0.22
C GLU A 645 -18.73 42.19 -1.73
N HIS A 646 -18.32 41.17 -2.49
CA HIS A 646 -18.15 41.32 -3.93
C HIS A 646 -19.50 41.53 -4.61
N GLN A 647 -19.59 42.51 -5.52
CA GLN A 647 -20.81 42.83 -6.25
C GLN A 647 -20.79 42.20 -7.65
N PRO A 648 -21.91 41.57 -8.08
CA PRO A 648 -22.01 41.00 -9.42
C PRO A 648 -22.14 42.11 -10.48
N ILE A 649 -21.55 41.88 -11.66
CA ILE A 649 -21.63 42.80 -12.80
C ILE A 649 -22.60 42.21 -13.82
N GLN A 650 -23.86 42.63 -13.72
CA GLN A 650 -24.98 42.05 -14.50
C GLN A 650 -24.76 42.09 -16.03
N ALA A 651 -24.10 43.14 -16.53
CA ALA A 651 -23.82 43.29 -17.95
C ALA A 651 -22.95 42.14 -18.53
N GLU A 652 -22.11 41.51 -17.71
CA GLU A 652 -21.24 40.42 -18.14
C GLU A 652 -22.02 39.10 -18.38
N PHE A 653 -23.09 38.84 -17.63
CA PHE A 653 -23.90 37.63 -17.86
C PHE A 653 -24.55 37.63 -19.24
N VAL A 654 -24.99 38.80 -19.72
CA VAL A 654 -25.51 38.97 -21.07
C VAL A 654 -24.45 38.67 -22.13
N LYS A 655 -23.21 39.13 -21.91
CA LYS A 655 -22.08 38.86 -22.81
C LYS A 655 -21.69 37.38 -22.84
N ILE A 656 -21.65 36.71 -21.67
CA ILE A 656 -21.36 35.28 -21.58
C ILE A 656 -22.40 34.45 -22.32
N LYS A 657 -23.69 34.79 -22.15
CA LYS A 657 -24.78 34.14 -22.89
C LYS A 657 -24.61 34.29 -24.39
N ALA A 658 -24.35 35.50 -24.87
CA ALA A 658 -24.11 35.75 -26.29
C ALA A 658 -22.87 34.99 -26.82
N ALA A 659 -21.82 34.86 -26.00
CA ALA A 659 -20.64 34.09 -26.36
C ALA A 659 -20.95 32.59 -26.51
N LEU A 660 -21.71 31.99 -25.59
CA LEU A 660 -22.18 30.59 -25.71
C LEU A 660 -23.05 30.38 -26.96
N GLU A 661 -23.93 31.33 -27.27
CA GLU A 661 -24.77 31.30 -28.47
C GLU A 661 -23.95 31.42 -29.78
N SER A 662 -22.75 32.00 -29.72
CA SER A 662 -21.85 32.17 -30.87
C SER A 662 -21.00 30.93 -31.20
N ILE A 663 -20.98 29.92 -30.32
CA ILE A 663 -20.25 28.65 -30.57
C ILE A 663 -20.78 27.97 -31.85
N PRO A 664 -19.91 27.34 -32.68
CA PRO A 664 -20.34 26.57 -33.83
C PRO A 664 -21.44 25.56 -33.51
N GLU A 665 -22.44 25.43 -34.41
CA GLU A 665 -23.65 24.63 -34.17
C GLU A 665 -23.34 23.16 -33.82
N SER A 666 -22.27 22.59 -34.38
CA SER A 666 -21.85 21.21 -34.15
C SER A 666 -21.51 20.87 -32.70
N CYS A 667 -21.06 21.84 -31.90
CA CYS A 667 -20.61 21.63 -30.52
C CYS A 667 -21.35 22.51 -29.50
N ARG A 668 -22.16 23.48 -29.95
CA ARG A 668 -22.87 24.45 -29.10
C ARG A 668 -23.69 23.81 -27.99
N GLN A 669 -24.50 22.80 -28.32
CA GLN A 669 -25.38 22.16 -27.35
C GLN A 669 -24.57 21.47 -26.25
N ARG A 670 -23.53 20.71 -26.62
CA ARG A 670 -22.63 20.05 -25.66
C ARG A 670 -22.00 21.05 -24.69
N HIS A 671 -21.49 22.17 -25.21
CA HIS A 671 -20.89 23.21 -24.37
C HIS A 671 -21.89 23.84 -23.42
N LEU A 672 -23.14 24.08 -23.86
CA LEU A 672 -24.19 24.61 -23.01
C LEU A 672 -24.58 23.62 -21.90
N ASP A 673 -24.73 22.34 -22.26
CA ASP A 673 -25.04 21.25 -21.33
C ASP A 673 -23.92 21.08 -20.30
N ASP A 674 -22.67 21.00 -20.74
CA ASP A 674 -21.50 20.87 -19.86
C ASP A 674 -21.31 22.10 -18.97
N PHE A 675 -21.60 23.29 -19.47
CA PHE A 675 -21.56 24.53 -18.69
C PHE A 675 -22.62 24.50 -17.59
N ALA A 676 -23.87 24.16 -17.93
CA ALA A 676 -24.97 24.04 -16.97
C ALA A 676 -24.70 22.96 -15.91
N ASN A 677 -24.25 21.77 -16.34
CA ASN A 677 -23.85 20.67 -15.46
C ASN A 677 -22.70 21.07 -14.52
N THR A 678 -21.72 21.80 -15.04
CA THR A 678 -20.61 22.32 -14.24
C THR A 678 -21.10 23.31 -13.19
N LEU A 679 -21.95 24.28 -13.53
CA LEU A 679 -22.50 25.22 -12.55
C LEU A 679 -23.36 24.51 -11.48
N ASN A 680 -24.19 23.55 -11.89
CA ASN A 680 -25.04 22.79 -10.96
C ASN A 680 -24.21 21.94 -10.00
N SER A 681 -23.21 21.19 -10.50
CA SER A 681 -22.31 20.40 -9.64
C SER A 681 -21.50 21.27 -8.67
N ARG A 682 -21.15 22.50 -9.07
CA ARG A 682 -20.40 23.45 -8.23
C ARG A 682 -21.27 24.12 -7.17
N LEU A 683 -22.60 24.13 -7.30
CA LEU A 683 -23.52 24.72 -6.33
C LEU A 683 -23.31 24.18 -4.89
N ALA A 684 -22.94 22.91 -4.76
CA ALA A 684 -22.63 22.28 -3.48
C ALA A 684 -21.44 22.96 -2.77
N ASN A 685 -20.50 23.52 -3.52
CA ASN A 685 -19.29 24.19 -3.03
C ASN A 685 -19.48 25.71 -2.83
N VAL A 686 -20.62 26.27 -3.22
CA VAL A 686 -20.93 27.69 -3.01
C VAL A 686 -21.33 27.91 -1.54
N LYS A 687 -20.75 28.94 -0.91
CA LYS A 687 -21.10 29.33 0.47
C LYS A 687 -22.59 29.68 0.56
N ALA A 688 -23.24 29.34 1.68
CA ALA A 688 -24.69 29.41 1.82
C ALA A 688 -25.28 30.81 1.52
N ASP A 689 -24.57 31.85 1.93
CA ASP A 689 -24.89 33.27 1.70
C ASP A 689 -24.77 33.71 0.24
N LEU A 690 -24.07 32.95 -0.61
CA LEU A 690 -23.83 33.26 -2.01
C LEU A 690 -24.71 32.43 -2.97
N LYS A 691 -25.38 31.38 -2.48
CA LYS A 691 -26.11 30.41 -3.31
C LYS A 691 -27.22 31.05 -4.13
N TYR A 692 -28.03 31.92 -3.52
CA TYR A 692 -29.13 32.59 -4.21
C TYR A 692 -28.61 33.43 -5.39
N ARG A 693 -27.61 34.28 -5.13
CA ARG A 693 -26.97 35.12 -6.16
C ARG A 693 -26.34 34.30 -7.28
N PHE A 694 -25.66 33.21 -6.93
CA PHE A 694 -25.05 32.31 -7.90
C PHE A 694 -26.12 31.68 -8.83
N LEU A 695 -27.21 31.17 -8.25
CA LEU A 695 -28.31 30.57 -9.01
C LEU A 695 -29.03 31.60 -9.89
N GLU A 696 -29.32 32.77 -9.34
CA GLU A 696 -29.96 33.86 -10.09
C GLU A 696 -29.13 34.26 -11.31
N ALA A 697 -27.82 34.42 -11.14
CA ALA A 697 -26.91 34.73 -12.25
C ALA A 697 -26.80 33.58 -13.26
N ALA A 698 -26.73 32.33 -12.80
CA ALA A 698 -26.66 31.16 -13.67
C ALA A 698 -27.91 31.05 -14.56
N LEU A 699 -29.10 31.23 -13.97
CA LEU A 699 -30.38 31.20 -14.68
C LEU A 699 -30.52 32.29 -15.74
N GLN A 700 -29.84 33.43 -15.61
CA GLN A 700 -29.82 34.45 -16.67
C GLN A 700 -29.12 33.96 -17.94
N ILE A 701 -28.15 33.05 -17.80
CA ILE A 701 -27.36 32.51 -18.91
C ILE A 701 -28.02 31.24 -19.45
N THR A 702 -28.25 30.24 -18.58
CA THR A 702 -28.77 28.93 -18.98
C THR A 702 -30.29 28.93 -19.19
N GLY A 703 -31.02 29.89 -18.61
CA GLY A 703 -32.48 29.91 -18.70
C GLY A 703 -33.13 28.74 -17.96
N LYS A 704 -34.06 28.04 -18.61
CA LYS A 704 -34.72 26.83 -18.09
C LYS A 704 -34.03 25.52 -18.53
N HIS A 705 -32.80 25.61 -19.01
CA HIS A 705 -32.03 24.42 -19.37
C HIS A 705 -31.76 23.62 -18.08
N GLU A 706 -32.33 22.41 -17.99
CA GLU A 706 -32.15 21.50 -16.86
C GLU A 706 -30.75 20.86 -16.86
#